data_AF-A0A7Z0SRR0-F1
#
_entry.id   AF-A0A7Z0SRR0-F1
#
_cell.length_a   1.000
_cell.length_b   1.000
_cell.length_c   1.000
_cell.angle_alpha   90.00
_cell.angle_beta   90.00
_cell.angle_gamma   90.00
#
_symmetry.space_group_name_H-M   'P 1'
#
loop_
_entity.id
_entity.type
_entity.pdbx_description
1 polymer ?
#
loop_
_entity_poly.entity_id
_entity_poly.type
_entity_poly.pdbx_seq_one_letter_code
_entity_poly.pdbx_strand_id
1 'polypeptide(L)'
;MNSNEMIGQAVPRREAPRFVSGRGHYVDDLRRPGMVYARVVRSPVAHGLIRGIDTAEAASMPGVLVVVTGADIADLLKDIPQRTCPLPGMEHFLQKPLAVDRVRYVGEPIAVVVAEDAYLAEDAAERVVPDIESLPPVVDAQVALRDETLLHPEQGSNSSTSYQVGFGDIDLAFDQAHLVVQERFYVHRHSAAPLECRGLVAEWDASLEHMTVWGAAKVPFANRRILADMLALPLERVDMLECDVGGSFGVRGDFYPEDFLIPYLARQVGRPVKWIEDRRESLMALNHSRETYCDLALAFDSDGTMLGMRGTMVADNGAYVRTNTGVMAGKGTQFLPGPYRIAATSFQVRSVCTNKTPAGTYRGPGRYESTFFRERLIDIAAARLGMDPVAIRSANLIPPDQMPYDAGALVPGMGPAVYDSGQYPQVLDHALKAFDWALRSRRSGTLQDGRYIGLGLACFVESTGGGPGEHARLTLRHDGCFDLALGASSAGQGHETSMAQVLAECLDVPMQAVRVHHGSTTLLDTGFGAYHSRSAVMSGAATHEAARLMRARLISRGAQRLGRDEDSLAWRNGCVVDARDGAKLLTLVQLAEGIPGHADATERGEVEVNAKFMSDQLTYTFGVQMAEVAVDPGTAQVEVLDYYCVEDLGRVINPEIVHGQTIGAAVQGLGGTLLDEFIYDGSGQLLTGTFADYLLPTSTDFPMVRGDTLELARSPSNPLGVKGAGEGGIIATGAAIANAVSSALAGAGVSVTALPISMKNLAALLEQARNKEKGEEMKVQGDYLLSAGRDRVWAALMDPEVLKASIPGCQSMAETAPHTYEMVVKSSIGPVSVRMKSVMQMLDIVEQNSYRLVVQGNAGPAGFAKGEIRIRVSDAESGGTRLDYEASGDIGGKLAQVGARLVEGVVAKMTAQFFQNFQKRLGEPAAAPMAVPAGAQAQQPSIWPTWPMVPWLIAAASLGAAAASLIMCAMRG
;
A
#
# COMPACT_ATOMS: atom_id res chain seq x y z
N MET A 1 -24.72 -30.63 28.20
CA MET A 1 -24.19 -29.25 28.19
C MET A 1 -23.00 -29.27 29.11
N ASN A 2 -21.81 -28.93 28.62
CA ASN A 2 -20.66 -28.74 29.49
C ASN A 2 -20.92 -27.46 30.30
N SER A 3 -20.53 -27.39 31.57
CA SER A 3 -20.88 -26.25 32.43
C SER A 3 -20.09 -24.97 32.15
N ASN A 4 -19.24 -24.97 31.11
CA ASN A 4 -18.22 -23.95 30.88
C ASN A 4 -17.98 -23.70 29.37
N GLU A 5 -19.06 -23.51 28.61
CA GLU A 5 -19.00 -23.06 27.19
C GLU A 5 -18.58 -21.58 27.15
N MET A 6 -17.36 -21.30 26.71
CA MET A 6 -16.72 -19.96 26.78
C MET A 6 -16.38 -19.38 25.39
N ILE A 7 -16.09 -20.22 24.40
CA ILE A 7 -15.84 -19.81 23.03
C ILE A 7 -17.16 -19.42 22.36
N GLY A 8 -17.20 -18.26 21.71
CA GLY A 8 -18.40 -17.64 21.13
C GLY A 8 -19.12 -16.69 22.10
N GLN A 9 -18.74 -16.66 23.38
CA GLN A 9 -19.29 -15.70 24.35
C GLN A 9 -18.66 -14.31 24.19
N ALA A 10 -19.50 -13.27 24.22
CA ALA A 10 -19.09 -11.86 24.30
C ALA A 10 -18.65 -11.50 25.73
N VAL A 11 -17.51 -12.04 26.17
CA VAL A 11 -16.97 -11.70 27.50
C VAL A 11 -16.15 -10.40 27.44
N PRO A 12 -16.32 -9.47 28.40
CA PRO A 12 -15.56 -8.23 28.44
C PRO A 12 -14.06 -8.46 28.54
N ARG A 13 -13.29 -7.55 27.92
CA ARG A 13 -11.83 -7.60 27.86
C ARG A 13 -11.17 -7.52 29.24
N ARG A 14 -10.41 -8.54 29.61
CA ARG A 14 -9.62 -8.64 30.86
C ARG A 14 -8.53 -7.59 30.97
N GLU A 15 -7.99 -7.16 29.84
CA GLU A 15 -6.96 -6.11 29.78
C GLU A 15 -7.53 -4.69 29.89
N ALA A 16 -8.84 -4.48 29.64
CA ALA A 16 -9.43 -3.15 29.65
C ALA A 16 -9.30 -2.38 30.98
N PRO A 17 -9.46 -2.98 32.19
CA PRO A 17 -9.35 -2.26 33.45
C PRO A 17 -8.02 -1.55 33.68
N ARG A 18 -6.89 -2.07 33.18
CA ARG A 18 -5.59 -1.39 33.33
C ARG A 18 -5.50 -0.17 32.40
N PHE A 19 -5.96 -0.29 31.16
CA PHE A 19 -5.98 0.81 30.19
C PHE A 19 -6.90 1.96 30.61
N VAL A 20 -8.15 1.69 30.97
CA VAL A 20 -9.14 2.74 31.32
C VAL A 20 -8.86 3.44 32.66
N SER A 21 -7.87 2.97 33.42
CA SER A 21 -7.46 3.58 34.70
C SER A 21 -6.04 4.15 34.69
N GLY A 22 -5.43 4.34 33.52
CA GLY A 22 -4.07 4.91 33.40
C GLY A 22 -2.98 4.02 34.00
N ARG A 23 -3.20 2.71 33.99
CA ARG A 23 -2.27 1.67 34.49
C ARG A 23 -1.82 0.71 33.38
N GLY A 24 -1.86 1.16 32.14
CA GLY A 24 -1.08 0.53 31.07
C GLY A 24 0.42 0.73 31.32
N HIS A 25 1.24 -0.10 30.72
CA HIS A 25 2.71 -0.05 30.82
C HIS A 25 3.31 0.03 29.42
N TYR A 26 3.24 1.20 28.79
CA TYR A 26 3.82 1.47 27.47
C TYR A 26 5.34 1.69 27.57
N VAL A 27 6.05 1.69 26.43
CA VAL A 27 7.53 1.76 26.47
C VAL A 27 8.03 3.08 27.06
N ASP A 28 7.32 4.20 26.84
CA ASP A 28 7.69 5.47 27.45
C ASP A 28 7.34 5.58 28.94
N ASP A 29 6.47 4.74 29.48
CA ASP A 29 6.23 4.72 30.94
C ASP A 29 7.44 4.17 31.70
N LEU A 30 8.28 3.35 31.05
CA LEU A 30 9.43 2.71 31.67
C LEU A 30 10.45 3.74 32.19
N ARG A 31 10.99 3.48 33.39
CA ARG A 31 12.11 4.21 34.00
C ARG A 31 13.14 3.19 34.50
N ARG A 32 14.42 3.43 34.21
CA ARG A 32 15.54 2.58 34.64
C ARG A 32 16.57 3.42 35.42
N PRO A 33 17.30 2.85 36.39
CA PRO A 33 18.36 3.57 37.10
C PRO A 33 19.44 4.07 36.13
N GLY A 34 19.81 5.34 36.22
CA GLY A 34 20.86 5.94 35.37
C GLY A 34 20.50 6.07 33.88
N MET A 35 19.22 5.90 33.51
CA MET A 35 18.74 5.97 32.12
C MET A 35 19.12 7.29 31.43
N VAL A 36 19.41 7.19 30.13
CA VAL A 36 19.78 8.29 29.23
C VAL A 36 18.88 8.27 27.99
N TYR A 37 18.89 9.34 27.21
CA TYR A 37 17.96 9.56 26.11
C TYR A 37 18.72 9.72 24.79
N ALA A 38 18.23 9.06 23.75
CA ALA A 38 18.80 9.12 22.42
C ALA A 38 17.86 9.81 21.42
N ARG A 39 18.44 10.57 20.50
CA ARG A 39 17.74 11.24 19.39
C ARG A 39 18.45 10.94 18.08
N VAL A 40 17.68 10.53 17.06
CA VAL A 40 18.22 10.21 15.73
C VAL A 40 18.24 11.48 14.88
N VAL A 41 19.43 11.85 14.40
CA VAL A 41 19.61 12.90 13.40
C VAL A 41 19.33 12.31 12.03
N ARG A 42 18.51 12.99 11.23
CA ARG A 42 17.97 12.46 9.97
C ARG A 42 18.31 13.34 8.78
N SER A 43 18.47 12.73 7.61
CA SER A 43 18.75 13.42 6.36
C SER A 43 17.65 14.45 6.06
N PRO A 44 18.02 15.73 5.85
CA PRO A 44 17.09 16.75 5.37
C PRO A 44 16.88 16.68 3.84
N VAL A 45 17.61 15.83 3.13
CA VAL A 45 17.67 15.75 1.65
C VAL A 45 17.31 14.34 1.15
N ALA A 46 16.57 14.26 0.04
CA ALA A 46 16.06 13.02 -0.51
C ALA A 46 17.12 12.14 -1.22
N HIS A 47 18.15 12.74 -1.83
CA HIS A 47 19.24 12.01 -2.47
C HIS A 47 20.52 12.84 -2.42
N GLY A 48 21.63 12.27 -1.98
CA GLY A 48 22.91 12.99 -1.96
C GLY A 48 24.09 12.17 -1.44
N LEU A 49 25.31 12.62 -1.75
CA LEU A 49 26.55 12.03 -1.23
C LEU A 49 26.93 12.72 0.09
N ILE A 50 27.22 11.94 1.12
CA ILE A 50 27.70 12.46 2.41
C ILE A 50 29.19 12.82 2.23
N ARG A 51 29.51 14.10 2.37
CA ARG A 51 30.89 14.62 2.34
C ARG A 51 31.51 14.68 3.74
N GLY A 52 30.68 14.92 4.74
CA GLY A 52 31.02 14.83 6.16
C GLY A 52 29.80 15.11 7.03
N ILE A 53 29.92 14.87 8.33
CA ILE A 53 28.93 15.26 9.33
C ILE A 53 29.70 15.89 10.48
N ASP A 54 29.51 17.19 10.71
CA ASP A 54 30.12 17.86 11.86
C ASP A 54 29.28 17.58 13.11
N THR A 55 29.94 17.01 14.11
CA THR A 55 29.38 16.66 15.42
C THR A 55 30.04 17.42 16.56
N ALA A 56 31.01 18.30 16.28
CA ALA A 56 31.90 18.87 17.29
C ALA A 56 31.16 19.78 18.29
N GLU A 57 30.20 20.58 17.82
CA GLU A 57 29.37 21.41 18.70
C GLU A 57 28.51 20.53 19.61
N ALA A 58 27.73 19.60 19.03
CA ALA A 58 26.88 18.65 19.76
C ALA A 58 27.66 17.85 20.81
N ALA A 59 28.81 17.27 20.44
CA ALA A 59 29.65 16.47 21.34
C ALA A 59 30.32 17.29 22.45
N SER A 60 30.39 18.62 22.32
CA SER A 60 30.95 19.51 23.35
C SER A 60 29.93 19.97 24.40
N MET A 61 28.63 19.72 24.18
CA MET A 61 27.56 20.17 25.06
C MET A 61 27.55 19.39 26.39
N PRO A 62 27.58 20.06 27.56
CA PRO A 62 27.56 19.39 28.86
C PRO A 62 26.33 18.49 29.04
N GLY A 63 26.56 17.20 29.32
CA GLY A 63 25.50 16.19 29.46
C GLY A 63 25.21 15.39 28.18
N VAL A 64 25.83 15.71 27.05
CA VAL A 64 25.94 14.80 25.90
C VAL A 64 27.01 13.75 26.21
N LEU A 65 26.68 12.48 25.97
CA LEU A 65 27.54 11.34 26.32
C LEU A 65 28.24 10.75 25.10
N VAL A 66 27.55 10.69 23.95
CA VAL A 66 28.12 10.27 22.68
C VAL A 66 27.31 10.84 21.51
N VAL A 67 27.99 11.12 20.41
CA VAL A 67 27.40 11.32 19.08
C VAL A 67 28.04 10.30 18.15
N VAL A 68 27.25 9.57 17.37
CA VAL A 68 27.72 8.51 16.46
C VAL A 68 27.18 8.76 15.06
N THR A 69 28.07 8.80 14.06
CA THR A 69 27.77 8.90 12.62
C THR A 69 27.97 7.56 11.92
N GLY A 70 27.50 7.43 10.68
CA GLY A 70 27.73 6.22 9.88
C GLY A 70 29.22 5.93 9.63
N ALA A 71 30.07 6.96 9.62
CA ALA A 71 31.51 6.82 9.44
C ALA A 71 32.21 6.20 10.68
N ASP A 72 31.76 6.54 11.89
CA ASP A 72 32.37 6.09 13.15
C ASP A 72 32.22 4.57 13.37
N ILE A 73 31.19 3.97 12.76
CA ILE A 73 30.81 2.56 12.95
C ILE A 73 30.68 1.78 11.62
N ALA A 74 31.25 2.29 10.53
CA ALA A 74 31.07 1.75 9.18
C ALA A 74 31.38 0.24 9.08
N ASP A 75 32.46 -0.21 9.71
CA ASP A 75 32.90 -1.63 9.74
C ASP A 75 31.98 -2.54 10.59
N LEU A 76 31.10 -1.96 11.41
CA LEU A 76 30.14 -2.68 12.26
C LEU A 76 28.74 -2.75 11.63
N LEU A 77 28.44 -1.89 10.64
CA LEU A 77 27.11 -1.79 10.03
C LEU A 77 26.85 -2.92 9.03
N LYS A 78 26.12 -3.94 9.47
CA LYS A 78 25.49 -4.95 8.61
C LYS A 78 24.20 -4.41 7.98
N ASP A 79 23.84 -4.97 6.83
CA ASP A 79 22.53 -4.74 6.22
C ASP A 79 21.41 -5.43 7.01
N ILE A 80 20.26 -4.76 7.15
CA ILE A 80 19.08 -5.32 7.80
C ILE A 80 18.45 -6.37 6.85
N PRO A 81 18.34 -7.64 7.27
CA PRO A 81 17.94 -8.73 6.36
C PRO A 81 16.44 -8.70 6.02
N GLN A 82 16.09 -9.13 4.81
CA GLN A 82 14.70 -9.44 4.49
C GLN A 82 14.24 -10.71 5.24
N ARG A 83 13.04 -10.66 5.82
CA ARG A 83 12.48 -11.68 6.71
C ARG A 83 11.28 -12.42 6.12
N THR A 84 10.46 -11.77 5.31
CA THR A 84 9.19 -12.33 4.83
C THR A 84 8.96 -11.99 3.37
N CYS A 85 8.45 -12.99 2.63
CA CYS A 85 8.24 -12.96 1.17
C CYS A 85 9.51 -12.48 0.43
N PRO A 86 10.66 -13.19 0.56
CA PRO A 86 11.84 -12.90 -0.24
C PRO A 86 11.51 -13.09 -1.72
N LEU A 87 11.79 -12.08 -2.54
CA LEU A 87 11.56 -12.08 -3.98
C LEU A 87 12.92 -11.87 -4.68
N PRO A 88 13.20 -12.53 -5.81
CA PRO A 88 14.54 -12.51 -6.41
C PRO A 88 15.05 -11.09 -6.69
N GLY A 89 16.26 -10.79 -6.25
CA GLY A 89 16.95 -9.51 -6.44
C GLY A 89 16.76 -8.51 -5.29
N MET A 90 15.78 -8.71 -4.41
CA MET A 90 15.52 -7.79 -3.29
C MET A 90 16.66 -7.73 -2.27
N GLU A 91 17.44 -8.81 -2.16
CA GLU A 91 18.64 -8.93 -1.34
C GLU A 91 19.76 -7.94 -1.69
N HIS A 92 19.69 -7.29 -2.85
CA HIS A 92 20.66 -6.30 -3.32
C HIS A 92 20.33 -4.85 -2.93
N PHE A 93 19.18 -4.60 -2.31
CA PHE A 93 18.62 -3.27 -2.03
C PHE A 93 18.35 -3.04 -0.53
N LEU A 94 19.02 -3.81 0.34
CA LEU A 94 18.83 -3.77 1.80
C LEU A 94 19.34 -2.47 2.43
N GLN A 95 18.82 -2.12 3.62
CA GLN A 95 19.19 -0.91 4.34
C GLN A 95 20.20 -1.18 5.47
N LYS A 96 21.22 -0.33 5.60
CA LYS A 96 22.07 -0.24 6.81
C LYS A 96 21.42 0.63 7.90
N PRO A 97 21.65 0.36 9.19
CA PRO A 97 21.12 1.18 10.28
C PRO A 97 21.51 2.66 10.25
N LEU A 98 22.61 3.04 9.60
CA LEU A 98 23.05 4.43 9.51
C LEU A 98 23.63 4.66 8.11
N ALA A 99 23.29 5.78 7.48
CA ALA A 99 23.85 6.15 6.18
C ALA A 99 25.34 6.49 6.32
N VAL A 100 26.16 5.95 5.41
CA VAL A 100 27.64 6.07 5.48
C VAL A 100 28.17 7.02 4.39
N ASP A 101 27.88 6.71 3.13
CA ASP A 101 28.38 7.41 1.95
C ASP A 101 27.30 8.22 1.20
N ARG A 102 26.04 7.83 1.35
CA ARG A 102 24.90 8.34 0.59
C ARG A 102 23.62 8.34 1.42
N VAL A 103 22.84 9.42 1.28
CA VAL A 103 21.43 9.46 1.68
C VAL A 103 20.54 9.20 0.47
N ARG A 104 19.47 8.43 0.67
CA ARG A 104 18.52 7.97 -0.35
C ARG A 104 17.06 8.31 -0.01
N TYR A 105 16.73 8.88 1.15
CA TYR A 105 15.44 9.52 1.42
C TYR A 105 15.49 10.58 2.53
N VAL A 106 14.55 11.53 2.52
CA VAL A 106 14.33 12.48 3.64
C VAL A 106 13.85 11.70 4.85
N GLY A 107 14.55 11.79 5.99
CA GLY A 107 14.27 10.97 7.17
C GLY A 107 15.24 9.82 7.40
N GLU A 108 16.20 9.59 6.50
CA GLU A 108 17.22 8.55 6.67
C GLU A 108 18.14 8.85 7.86
N PRO A 109 18.37 7.91 8.78
CA PRO A 109 19.33 8.10 9.87
C PRO A 109 20.74 8.41 9.34
N ILE A 110 21.32 9.52 9.80
CA ILE A 110 22.70 9.95 9.45
C ILE A 110 23.61 10.00 10.69
N ALA A 111 23.05 10.30 11.87
CA ALA A 111 23.75 10.23 13.14
C ALA A 111 22.77 9.94 14.30
N VAL A 112 23.29 9.62 15.48
CA VAL A 112 22.51 9.50 16.73
C VAL A 112 23.25 10.22 17.84
N VAL A 113 22.53 11.01 18.63
CA VAL A 113 23.00 11.68 19.85
C VAL A 113 22.45 10.93 21.06
N VAL A 114 23.25 10.78 22.13
CA VAL A 114 22.80 10.30 23.45
C VAL A 114 23.17 11.33 24.52
N ALA A 115 22.21 11.73 25.34
CA ALA A 115 22.38 12.69 26.41
C ALA A 115 21.68 12.27 27.72
N GLU A 116 22.02 12.93 28.83
CA GLU A 116 21.43 12.63 30.15
C GLU A 116 19.96 13.01 30.30
N ASP A 117 19.43 13.83 29.38
CA ASP A 117 18.06 14.31 29.35
C ASP A 117 17.50 14.31 27.91
N ALA A 118 16.18 14.21 27.77
CA ALA A 118 15.51 14.15 26.47
C ALA A 118 15.56 15.49 25.71
N TYR A 119 15.35 16.62 26.38
CA TYR A 119 15.44 17.94 25.75
C TYR A 119 16.87 18.23 25.31
N LEU A 120 17.86 17.86 26.14
CA LEU A 120 19.27 18.00 25.77
C LEU A 120 19.64 17.13 24.56
N ALA A 121 19.08 15.93 24.42
CA ALA A 121 19.29 15.07 23.25
C ALA A 121 18.71 15.71 21.97
N GLU A 122 17.58 16.42 22.05
CA GLU A 122 17.02 17.19 20.95
C GLU A 122 17.86 18.44 20.62
N ASP A 123 18.19 19.25 21.62
CA ASP A 123 19.02 20.46 21.46
C ASP A 123 20.37 20.14 20.80
N ALA A 124 21.00 19.02 21.18
CA ALA A 124 22.27 18.57 20.63
C ALA A 124 22.12 17.92 19.25
N ALA A 125 20.99 17.27 18.94
CA ALA A 125 20.72 16.74 17.59
C ALA A 125 20.64 17.88 16.55
N GLU A 126 20.07 19.03 16.91
CA GLU A 126 20.05 20.24 16.06
C GLU A 126 21.44 20.89 15.88
N ARG A 127 22.47 20.45 16.62
CA ARG A 127 23.88 20.89 16.46
C ARG A 127 24.74 19.92 15.64
N VAL A 128 24.14 18.86 15.09
CA VAL A 128 24.81 17.97 14.13
C VAL A 128 24.56 18.49 12.71
N VAL A 129 25.62 18.92 12.03
CA VAL A 129 25.54 19.60 10.72
C VAL A 129 26.06 18.69 9.60
N PRO A 130 25.19 18.12 8.76
CA PRO A 130 25.62 17.29 7.64
C PRO A 130 26.02 18.12 6.41
N ASP A 131 27.17 17.81 5.81
CA ASP A 131 27.57 18.25 4.48
C ASP A 131 27.16 17.17 3.45
N ILE A 132 26.09 17.43 2.71
CA ILE A 132 25.50 16.50 1.74
C ILE A 132 25.47 17.17 0.36
N GLU A 133 26.20 16.60 -0.59
CA GLU A 133 26.12 16.98 -2.00
C GLU A 133 24.85 16.40 -2.61
N SER A 134 23.82 17.24 -2.77
CA SER A 134 22.52 16.83 -3.31
C SER A 134 22.62 16.28 -4.74
N LEU A 135 21.93 15.16 -4.97
CA LEU A 135 21.74 14.53 -6.27
C LEU A 135 20.27 14.65 -6.70
N PRO A 136 19.95 14.48 -8.00
CA PRO A 136 18.56 14.42 -8.44
C PRO A 136 17.81 13.27 -7.76
N PRO A 137 16.64 13.52 -7.13
CA PRO A 137 15.82 12.45 -6.57
C PRO A 137 14.83 11.90 -7.61
N VAL A 138 14.47 10.62 -7.45
CA VAL A 138 13.44 9.93 -8.24
C VAL A 138 12.28 9.59 -7.33
N VAL A 139 11.16 10.30 -7.47
CA VAL A 139 9.99 10.18 -6.57
C VAL A 139 8.76 9.53 -7.23
N ASP A 140 8.90 9.03 -8.46
CA ASP A 140 7.84 8.38 -9.22
C ASP A 140 8.35 7.01 -9.69
N ALA A 141 7.61 5.94 -9.37
CA ALA A 141 7.97 4.57 -9.72
C ALA A 141 8.03 4.34 -11.25
N GLN A 142 7.21 5.04 -12.03
CA GLN A 142 7.24 4.98 -13.51
C GLN A 142 8.45 5.73 -14.11
N VAL A 143 9.03 6.67 -13.37
CA VAL A 143 10.30 7.31 -13.72
C VAL A 143 11.48 6.44 -13.28
N ALA A 144 11.41 5.82 -12.09
CA ALA A 144 12.44 4.92 -11.59
C ALA A 144 12.73 3.74 -12.53
N LEU A 145 11.71 3.20 -13.20
CA LEU A 145 11.82 2.16 -14.24
C LEU A 145 12.67 2.53 -15.47
N ARG A 146 13.10 3.78 -15.62
CA ARG A 146 13.94 4.24 -16.74
C ARG A 146 15.43 4.21 -16.44
N ASP A 147 15.80 4.05 -15.17
CA ASP A 147 17.19 3.98 -14.70
C ASP A 147 18.07 5.21 -15.06
N GLU A 148 17.45 6.34 -15.43
CA GLU A 148 18.11 7.63 -15.73
C GLU A 148 18.86 8.21 -14.50
N THR A 149 18.41 7.88 -13.30
CA THR A 149 19.10 8.20 -12.04
C THR A 149 18.95 7.02 -11.10
N LEU A 150 20.07 6.48 -10.63
CA LEU A 150 20.13 5.28 -9.82
C LEU A 150 20.28 5.63 -8.34
N LEU A 151 19.42 5.07 -7.50
CA LEU A 151 19.54 5.11 -6.05
C LEU A 151 20.66 4.20 -5.54
N HIS A 152 20.86 3.08 -6.23
CA HIS A 152 21.86 2.06 -5.94
C HIS A 152 22.72 1.84 -7.20
N PRO A 153 23.66 2.76 -7.52
CA PRO A 153 24.45 2.71 -8.76
C PRO A 153 25.19 1.39 -8.99
N GLU A 154 25.58 0.72 -7.91
CA GLU A 154 26.21 -0.59 -7.86
C GLU A 154 25.34 -1.72 -8.46
N GLN A 155 24.01 -1.56 -8.48
CA GLN A 155 23.07 -2.53 -9.05
C GLN A 155 22.70 -2.24 -10.51
N GLY A 156 23.03 -1.05 -11.02
CA GLY A 156 22.73 -0.65 -12.40
C GLY A 156 21.25 -0.42 -12.74
N SER A 157 20.32 -0.69 -11.81
CA SER A 157 18.87 -0.46 -11.97
C SER A 157 18.21 -0.15 -10.63
N ASN A 158 17.10 0.60 -10.65
CA ASN A 158 16.23 0.82 -9.50
C ASN A 158 15.22 -0.35 -9.31
N SER A 159 15.16 -1.33 -10.21
CA SER A 159 14.20 -2.44 -10.16
C SER A 159 14.62 -3.54 -9.18
N SER A 160 14.27 -3.37 -7.90
CA SER A 160 14.54 -4.34 -6.81
C SER A 160 13.99 -5.75 -7.01
N THR A 161 12.93 -5.94 -7.82
CA THR A 161 12.56 -7.27 -8.33
C THR A 161 11.73 -7.15 -9.61
N SER A 162 11.77 -8.17 -10.46
CA SER A 162 10.91 -8.30 -11.64
C SER A 162 10.65 -9.78 -11.94
N TYR A 163 9.39 -10.20 -11.95
CA TYR A 163 9.01 -11.60 -12.19
C TYR A 163 7.66 -11.72 -12.91
N GLN A 164 7.45 -12.83 -13.60
CA GLN A 164 6.16 -13.18 -14.22
C GLN A 164 5.57 -14.41 -13.52
N VAL A 165 4.26 -14.40 -13.28
CA VAL A 165 3.48 -15.51 -12.69
C VAL A 165 2.16 -15.67 -13.42
N GLY A 166 1.60 -16.87 -13.44
CA GLY A 166 0.34 -17.16 -14.12
C GLY A 166 0.03 -18.65 -14.16
N PHE A 167 -1.15 -18.99 -14.67
CA PHE A 167 -1.60 -20.36 -14.90
C PHE A 167 -2.65 -20.40 -16.00
N GLY A 168 -2.93 -21.58 -16.56
CA GLY A 168 -3.89 -21.75 -17.66
C GLY A 168 -3.41 -21.16 -18.99
N ASP A 169 -4.28 -21.22 -20.01
CA ASP A 169 -4.01 -20.66 -21.33
C ASP A 169 -4.62 -19.25 -21.43
N ILE A 170 -3.78 -18.24 -21.19
CA ILE A 170 -4.22 -16.84 -21.13
C ILE A 170 -4.53 -16.25 -22.50
N ASP A 171 -3.90 -16.75 -23.56
CA ASP A 171 -4.13 -16.24 -24.92
C ASP A 171 -5.46 -16.79 -25.44
N LEU A 172 -5.74 -18.08 -25.25
CA LEU A 172 -7.04 -18.68 -25.53
C LEU A 172 -8.19 -17.96 -24.81
N ALA A 173 -8.00 -17.61 -23.54
CA ALA A 173 -9.01 -16.92 -22.73
C ALA A 173 -9.33 -15.49 -23.24
N PHE A 174 -8.37 -14.83 -23.88
CA PHE A 174 -8.58 -13.50 -24.48
C PHE A 174 -9.07 -13.59 -25.94
N ASP A 175 -8.63 -14.58 -26.71
CA ASP A 175 -9.08 -14.81 -28.10
C ASP A 175 -10.56 -15.24 -28.18
N GLN A 176 -11.07 -15.91 -27.14
CA GLN A 176 -12.48 -16.32 -27.03
C GLN A 176 -13.38 -15.29 -26.34
N ALA A 177 -12.84 -14.17 -25.87
CA ALA A 177 -13.58 -13.19 -25.09
C ALA A 177 -14.67 -12.48 -25.91
N HIS A 178 -15.90 -12.46 -25.39
CA HIS A 178 -16.96 -11.58 -25.90
C HIS A 178 -16.68 -10.11 -25.55
N LEU A 179 -16.18 -9.87 -24.34
CA LEU A 179 -15.76 -8.55 -23.87
C LEU A 179 -14.40 -8.65 -23.19
N VAL A 180 -13.49 -7.75 -23.57
CA VAL A 180 -12.30 -7.44 -22.77
C VAL A 180 -12.47 -6.03 -22.20
N VAL A 181 -12.35 -5.91 -20.88
CA VAL A 181 -12.13 -4.63 -20.21
C VAL A 181 -10.68 -4.51 -19.80
N GLN A 182 -10.12 -3.32 -19.96
CA GLN A 182 -8.76 -2.99 -19.55
C GLN A 182 -8.74 -1.57 -19.02
N GLU A 183 -8.10 -1.37 -17.87
CA GLU A 183 -7.96 -0.07 -17.22
C GLU A 183 -6.58 0.04 -16.54
N ARG A 184 -6.16 1.28 -16.30
CA ARG A 184 -4.99 1.60 -15.47
C ARG A 184 -5.47 2.07 -14.10
N PHE A 185 -5.01 1.40 -13.05
CA PHE A 185 -5.33 1.72 -11.67
C PHE A 185 -4.11 2.21 -10.88
N TYR A 186 -4.39 2.96 -9.82
CA TYR A 186 -3.39 3.43 -8.85
C TYR A 186 -3.95 3.40 -7.42
N VAL A 187 -3.14 2.92 -6.47
CA VAL A 187 -3.31 3.22 -5.04
C VAL A 187 -2.09 4.01 -4.59
N HIS A 188 -2.33 5.11 -3.89
CA HIS A 188 -1.34 6.03 -3.34
C HIS A 188 -0.60 5.48 -2.10
N ARG A 189 0.43 6.21 -1.67
CA ARG A 189 1.17 5.92 -0.44
C ARG A 189 0.41 6.37 0.81
N HIS A 190 0.19 5.47 1.76
CA HIS A 190 -0.34 5.80 3.10
C HIS A 190 0.21 4.80 4.16
N SER A 191 -0.08 5.01 5.46
CA SER A 191 0.31 4.08 6.53
C SER A 191 -0.61 4.16 7.75
N ALA A 192 -0.39 3.29 8.73
CA ALA A 192 -1.32 3.10 9.86
C ALA A 192 -1.30 4.19 10.95
N ALA A 193 -0.26 5.03 10.96
CA ALA A 193 0.01 6.08 11.96
C ALA A 193 -0.46 5.76 13.40
N PRO A 194 0.05 4.67 14.03
CA PRO A 194 -0.41 4.24 15.36
C PRO A 194 -0.26 5.37 16.40
N LEU A 195 -1.21 5.49 17.32
CA LEU A 195 -1.28 6.60 18.29
C LEU A 195 -0.04 6.62 19.21
N GLU A 196 0.40 5.46 19.68
CA GLU A 196 1.75 5.32 20.24
C GLU A 196 2.76 5.16 19.08
N CYS A 197 3.69 6.11 18.99
CA CYS A 197 4.80 6.06 18.04
C CYS A 197 5.79 4.91 18.37
N ARG A 198 6.83 4.69 17.55
CA ARG A 198 7.90 3.75 17.89
C ARG A 198 8.72 4.25 19.09
N GLY A 199 9.22 3.30 19.87
CA GLY A 199 10.11 3.59 20.98
C GLY A 199 10.71 2.30 21.54
N LEU A 200 11.91 2.42 22.11
CA LEU A 200 12.69 1.34 22.67
C LEU A 200 13.39 1.82 23.95
N VAL A 201 13.59 0.91 24.89
CA VAL A 201 14.59 1.07 25.96
C VAL A 201 15.52 -0.12 25.89
N ALA A 202 16.83 0.10 25.83
CA ALA A 202 17.83 -0.97 25.84
C ALA A 202 18.77 -0.83 27.04
N GLU A 203 19.17 -1.95 27.64
CA GLU A 203 20.06 -2.02 28.80
C GLU A 203 21.09 -3.13 28.59
N TRP A 204 22.36 -2.83 28.84
CA TRP A 204 23.47 -3.76 28.71
C TRP A 204 24.07 -4.08 30.08
N ASP A 205 24.00 -5.35 30.48
CA ASP A 205 24.76 -5.87 31.61
C ASP A 205 26.13 -6.36 31.12
N ALA A 206 27.17 -5.57 31.39
CA ALA A 206 28.54 -5.90 31.02
C ALA A 206 29.14 -7.07 31.82
N SER A 207 28.57 -7.44 32.97
CA SER A 207 29.03 -8.57 33.79
C SER A 207 28.46 -9.91 33.33
N LEU A 208 27.26 -9.88 32.75
CA LEU A 208 26.58 -11.04 32.15
C LEU A 208 26.70 -11.08 30.62
N GLU A 209 27.35 -10.10 30.01
CA GLU A 209 27.36 -9.85 28.55
C GLU A 209 25.95 -9.96 27.94
N HIS A 210 24.97 -9.34 28.60
CA HIS A 210 23.54 -9.53 28.34
C HIS A 210 22.85 -8.24 27.92
N MET A 211 22.08 -8.29 26.84
CA MET A 211 21.29 -7.18 26.30
C MET A 211 19.81 -7.40 26.60
N THR A 212 19.14 -6.40 27.18
CA THR A 212 17.68 -6.43 27.42
C THR A 212 17.03 -5.24 26.73
N VAL A 213 16.01 -5.48 25.90
CA VAL A 213 15.32 -4.46 25.10
C VAL A 213 13.81 -4.50 25.39
N TRP A 214 13.26 -3.41 25.90
CA TRP A 214 11.82 -3.19 26.09
C TRP A 214 11.20 -2.39 24.95
N GLY A 215 9.89 -2.53 24.76
CA GLY A 215 9.13 -1.90 23.67
C GLY A 215 9.03 -2.76 22.40
N ALA A 216 9.53 -4.00 22.46
CA ALA A 216 9.51 -4.93 21.34
C ALA A 216 8.06 -5.30 20.99
N ALA A 217 7.65 -4.99 19.76
CA ALA A 217 6.27 -5.16 19.30
C ALA A 217 6.16 -6.15 18.12
N LYS A 218 4.98 -6.74 17.97
CA LYS A 218 4.52 -7.57 16.84
C LYS A 218 5.28 -8.88 16.59
N VAL A 219 6.61 -8.89 16.47
CA VAL A 219 7.42 -10.07 16.09
C VAL A 219 8.77 -10.20 16.85
N PRO A 220 8.78 -10.04 18.19
CA PRO A 220 10.00 -9.90 19.01
C PRO A 220 11.01 -11.05 18.85
N PHE A 221 10.55 -12.30 18.73
CA PHE A 221 11.43 -13.45 18.51
C PHE A 221 12.24 -13.41 17.21
N ALA A 222 11.70 -12.79 16.16
CA ALA A 222 12.42 -12.62 14.90
C ALA A 222 13.39 -11.46 14.98
N ASN A 223 12.96 -10.32 15.53
CA ASN A 223 13.82 -9.16 15.75
C ASN A 223 14.98 -9.49 16.71
N ARG A 224 14.77 -10.37 17.71
CA ARG A 224 15.82 -10.87 18.61
C ARG A 224 16.95 -11.55 17.84
N ARG A 225 16.60 -12.42 16.88
CA ARG A 225 17.60 -13.13 16.06
C ARG A 225 18.40 -12.19 15.18
N ILE A 226 17.74 -11.19 14.60
CA ILE A 226 18.39 -10.15 13.80
C ILE A 226 19.34 -9.33 14.68
N LEU A 227 18.87 -8.85 15.83
CA LEU A 227 19.67 -8.07 16.78
C LEU A 227 20.89 -8.85 17.30
N ALA A 228 20.70 -10.11 17.69
CA ALA A 228 21.78 -10.96 18.18
C ALA A 228 22.88 -11.16 17.11
N ASP A 229 22.52 -11.45 15.86
CA ASP A 229 23.50 -11.53 14.78
C ASP A 229 24.21 -10.19 14.55
N MET A 230 23.46 -9.08 14.46
CA MET A 230 24.03 -7.76 14.17
C MET A 230 24.96 -7.26 15.29
N LEU A 231 24.67 -7.56 16.56
CA LEU A 231 25.56 -7.26 17.70
C LEU A 231 26.67 -8.31 17.93
N ALA A 232 26.70 -9.39 17.14
CA ALA A 232 27.57 -10.55 17.31
C ALA A 232 27.48 -11.18 18.72
N LEU A 233 26.26 -11.29 19.25
CA LEU A 233 25.93 -11.92 20.53
C LEU A 233 25.29 -13.30 20.33
N PRO A 234 25.50 -14.26 21.25
CA PRO A 234 24.68 -15.46 21.33
C PRO A 234 23.19 -15.10 21.52
N LEU A 235 22.28 -15.93 21.00
CA LEU A 235 20.84 -15.62 21.01
C LEU A 235 20.27 -15.52 22.43
N GLU A 236 20.80 -16.34 23.33
CA GLU A 236 20.50 -16.40 24.77
C GLU A 236 21.08 -15.23 25.58
N ARG A 237 21.82 -14.32 24.94
CA ARG A 237 22.33 -13.07 25.54
C ARG A 237 21.52 -11.84 25.14
N VAL A 238 20.36 -12.04 24.49
CA VAL A 238 19.47 -10.96 24.05
C VAL A 238 18.05 -11.26 24.50
N ASP A 239 17.45 -10.35 25.25
CA ASP A 239 16.03 -10.35 25.57
C ASP A 239 15.30 -9.24 24.84
N MET A 240 14.19 -9.59 24.19
CA MET A 240 13.20 -8.64 23.70
C MET A 240 11.90 -8.81 24.47
N LEU A 241 11.52 -7.76 25.18
CA LEU A 241 10.41 -7.74 26.13
C LEU A 241 9.29 -6.85 25.58
N GLU A 242 8.08 -7.41 25.52
CA GLU A 242 6.88 -6.71 25.08
C GLU A 242 6.32 -5.87 26.24
N CYS A 243 5.98 -4.63 25.93
CA CYS A 243 5.23 -3.71 26.80
C CYS A 243 3.73 -3.76 26.41
N ASP A 244 2.87 -3.00 27.09
CA ASP A 244 1.60 -2.64 26.45
C ASP A 244 1.91 -1.83 25.17
N VAL A 245 1.19 -2.08 24.07
CA VAL A 245 1.44 -1.46 22.76
C VAL A 245 0.20 -0.72 22.27
N GLY A 246 0.33 0.59 22.07
CA GLY A 246 -0.72 1.53 21.62
C GLY A 246 -1.00 1.48 20.11
N GLY A 247 -1.15 0.26 19.58
CA GLY A 247 -1.37 -0.02 18.16
C GLY A 247 -0.10 -0.40 17.40
N SER A 248 -0.21 -1.34 16.47
CA SER A 248 0.90 -1.79 15.60
C SER A 248 0.49 -1.88 14.13
N PHE A 249 -0.68 -2.45 13.83
CA PHE A 249 -1.31 -2.48 12.49
C PHE A 249 -0.42 -2.97 11.33
N GLY A 250 0.67 -3.68 11.64
CA GLY A 250 1.69 -4.12 10.67
C GLY A 250 2.99 -3.31 10.75
N VAL A 251 2.92 -2.01 10.97
CA VAL A 251 4.08 -1.10 10.80
C VAL A 251 5.09 -1.21 11.93
N ARG A 252 4.67 -1.52 13.16
CA ARG A 252 5.56 -1.78 14.31
C ARG A 252 5.93 -3.27 14.42
N GLY A 253 6.49 -3.81 13.35
CA GLY A 253 7.01 -5.19 13.30
C GLY A 253 7.85 -5.49 12.07
N ASP A 254 8.53 -4.47 11.57
CA ASP A 254 9.76 -4.60 10.81
C ASP A 254 10.94 -4.51 11.80
N PHE A 255 12.15 -4.84 11.35
CA PHE A 255 13.37 -4.47 12.06
C PHE A 255 13.85 -3.15 11.46
N TYR A 256 13.85 -2.09 12.26
CA TYR A 256 14.23 -0.76 11.84
C TYR A 256 15.69 -0.45 12.21
N PRO A 257 16.29 0.59 11.60
CA PRO A 257 17.58 1.14 12.03
C PRO A 257 17.74 1.27 13.56
N GLU A 258 16.71 1.78 14.23
CA GLU A 258 16.74 2.08 15.66
C GLU A 258 16.69 0.82 16.54
N ASP A 259 16.15 -0.31 16.02
CA ASP A 259 16.21 -1.61 16.70
C ASP A 259 17.66 -2.13 16.84
N PHE A 260 18.60 -1.66 16.01
CA PHE A 260 20.05 -1.90 16.18
C PHE A 260 20.75 -0.78 16.95
N LEU A 261 20.51 0.48 16.57
CA LEU A 261 21.26 1.64 17.09
C LEU A 261 21.07 1.81 18.60
N ILE A 262 19.86 1.63 19.13
CA ILE A 262 19.57 1.88 20.54
C ILE A 262 20.24 0.82 21.45
N PRO A 263 20.14 -0.50 21.16
CA PRO A 263 20.95 -1.52 21.84
C PRO A 263 22.47 -1.32 21.69
N TYR A 264 22.96 -0.95 20.50
CA TYR A 264 24.38 -0.67 20.30
C TYR A 264 24.88 0.46 21.22
N LEU A 265 24.13 1.57 21.29
CA LEU A 265 24.46 2.71 22.15
C LEU A 265 24.35 2.37 23.64
N ALA A 266 23.39 1.55 24.06
CA ALA A 266 23.30 1.08 25.44
C ALA A 266 24.53 0.26 25.87
N ARG A 267 25.04 -0.59 24.96
CA ARG A 267 26.30 -1.33 25.15
C ARG A 267 27.51 -0.40 25.20
N GLN A 268 27.55 0.64 24.35
CA GLN A 268 28.67 1.59 24.27
C GLN A 268 28.75 2.51 25.50
N VAL A 269 27.62 3.04 25.97
CA VAL A 269 27.54 4.00 27.08
C VAL A 269 27.54 3.29 28.44
N GLY A 270 27.14 2.01 28.51
CA GLY A 270 27.03 1.25 29.76
C GLY A 270 25.92 1.75 30.69
N ARG A 271 24.89 2.40 30.11
CA ARG A 271 23.69 2.93 30.78
C ARG A 271 22.46 2.52 29.98
N PRO A 272 21.26 2.40 30.61
CA PRO A 272 20.04 2.15 29.86
C PRO A 272 19.74 3.33 28.91
N VAL A 273 19.57 3.08 27.62
CA VAL A 273 19.24 4.10 26.61
C VAL A 273 17.78 3.99 26.23
N LYS A 274 17.03 5.09 26.36
CA LYS A 274 15.67 5.25 25.85
C LYS A 274 15.68 6.07 24.56
N TRP A 275 14.90 5.64 23.57
CA TRP A 275 14.51 6.47 22.42
C TRP A 275 13.01 6.32 22.20
N ILE A 276 12.32 7.43 21.98
CA ILE A 276 10.91 7.52 21.63
C ILE A 276 10.86 8.47 20.43
N GLU A 277 10.25 8.05 19.31
CA GLU A 277 10.08 8.96 18.17
C GLU A 277 8.87 9.88 18.39
N ASP A 278 8.97 11.13 17.95
CA ASP A 278 7.81 12.04 17.90
C ASP A 278 6.93 11.76 16.67
N ARG A 279 5.80 12.45 16.53
CA ARG A 279 4.87 12.23 15.41
C ARG A 279 5.45 12.62 14.05
N ARG A 280 6.23 13.69 13.95
CA ARG A 280 6.88 14.14 12.72
C ARG A 280 7.97 13.16 12.31
N GLU A 281 8.75 12.68 13.28
CA GLU A 281 9.72 11.61 13.08
C GLU A 281 9.03 10.32 12.60
N SER A 282 7.92 9.93 13.24
CA SER A 282 7.13 8.75 12.88
C SER A 282 6.59 8.85 11.45
N LEU A 283 5.89 9.92 11.08
CA LEU A 283 5.35 10.11 9.72
C LEU A 283 6.44 10.21 8.63
N MET A 284 7.70 10.45 9.01
CA MET A 284 8.83 10.57 8.10
C MET A 284 9.66 9.28 8.00
N ALA A 285 9.74 8.44 9.04
CA ALA A 285 10.68 7.30 9.12
C ALA A 285 10.03 5.91 9.30
N LEU A 286 8.80 5.86 9.83
CA LEU A 286 7.98 4.66 9.91
C LEU A 286 7.74 4.09 8.51
N ASN A 287 7.57 2.77 8.37
CA ASN A 287 7.27 2.20 7.07
C ASN A 287 5.97 2.76 6.49
N HIS A 288 6.09 3.24 5.25
CA HIS A 288 4.95 3.57 4.41
C HIS A 288 4.38 2.28 3.80
N SER A 289 3.27 2.35 3.08
CA SER A 289 2.69 1.19 2.42
C SER A 289 1.93 1.56 1.15
N ARG A 290 1.40 0.53 0.50
CA ARG A 290 0.58 0.53 -0.72
C ARG A 290 1.29 0.88 -2.02
N GLU A 291 1.66 2.14 -2.20
CA GLU A 291 1.90 2.82 -3.47
C GLU A 291 2.16 1.89 -4.68
N THR A 292 1.10 1.60 -5.44
CA THR A 292 1.09 0.58 -6.50
C THR A 292 0.29 1.04 -7.71
N TYR A 293 0.86 0.86 -8.89
CA TYR A 293 0.21 0.99 -10.19
C TYR A 293 -0.16 -0.39 -10.74
N CYS A 294 -1.32 -0.53 -11.37
CA CYS A 294 -1.72 -1.78 -12.02
C CYS A 294 -2.42 -1.51 -13.35
N ASP A 295 -1.79 -1.93 -14.45
CA ASP A 295 -2.44 -2.05 -15.76
C ASP A 295 -3.10 -3.43 -15.81
N LEU A 296 -4.43 -3.50 -15.75
CA LEU A 296 -5.17 -4.75 -15.60
C LEU A 296 -6.22 -4.93 -16.69
N ALA A 297 -6.26 -6.12 -17.28
CA ALA A 297 -7.28 -6.55 -18.23
C ALA A 297 -7.96 -7.85 -17.77
N LEU A 298 -9.27 -7.94 -18.02
CA LEU A 298 -10.11 -9.08 -17.67
C LEU A 298 -11.02 -9.42 -18.85
N ALA A 299 -10.96 -10.67 -19.28
CA ALA A 299 -11.73 -11.25 -20.38
C ALA A 299 -13.00 -11.92 -19.86
N PHE A 300 -14.12 -11.68 -20.55
CA PHE A 300 -15.45 -12.16 -20.21
C PHE A 300 -16.14 -12.82 -21.41
N ASP A 301 -16.93 -13.86 -21.16
CA ASP A 301 -17.97 -14.33 -22.09
C ASP A 301 -19.23 -13.43 -21.99
N SER A 302 -20.11 -13.60 -22.96
CA SER A 302 -21.40 -12.93 -23.15
C SER A 302 -22.39 -13.09 -22.00
N ASP A 303 -22.25 -14.13 -21.16
CA ASP A 303 -23.04 -14.33 -19.94
C ASP A 303 -22.39 -13.70 -18.68
N GLY A 304 -21.24 -13.05 -18.84
CA GLY A 304 -20.45 -12.47 -17.75
C GLY A 304 -19.50 -13.45 -17.06
N THR A 305 -19.32 -14.68 -17.54
CA THR A 305 -18.29 -15.61 -17.04
C THR A 305 -16.88 -15.06 -17.27
N MET A 306 -16.04 -15.07 -16.23
CA MET A 306 -14.64 -14.63 -16.29
C MET A 306 -13.75 -15.72 -16.91
N LEU A 307 -13.16 -15.41 -18.07
CA LEU A 307 -12.32 -16.35 -18.81
C LEU A 307 -10.86 -16.26 -18.36
N GLY A 308 -10.29 -15.05 -18.32
CA GLY A 308 -8.89 -14.87 -17.93
C GLY A 308 -8.51 -13.44 -17.57
N MET A 309 -7.50 -13.30 -16.71
CA MET A 309 -7.03 -12.01 -16.17
C MET A 309 -5.55 -11.81 -16.46
N ARG A 310 -5.15 -10.69 -17.09
CA ARG A 310 -3.73 -10.38 -17.33
C ARG A 310 -3.38 -8.95 -17.02
N GLY A 311 -2.15 -8.68 -16.61
CA GLY A 311 -1.75 -7.32 -16.25
C GLY A 311 -0.29 -7.12 -15.88
N THR A 312 0.08 -5.86 -15.66
CA THR A 312 1.38 -5.46 -15.12
C THR A 312 1.17 -4.67 -13.83
N MET A 313 1.87 -5.05 -12.76
CA MET A 313 1.84 -4.36 -11.47
C MET A 313 3.23 -3.78 -11.14
N VAL A 314 3.28 -2.51 -10.74
CA VAL A 314 4.51 -1.81 -10.33
C VAL A 314 4.30 -1.25 -8.93
N ALA A 315 5.04 -1.79 -7.96
CA ALA A 315 5.02 -1.33 -6.56
C ALA A 315 6.22 -0.42 -6.25
N ASP A 316 5.99 0.65 -5.51
CA ASP A 316 7.02 1.57 -5.02
C ASP A 316 7.51 1.12 -3.62
N ASN A 317 8.75 0.65 -3.55
CA ASN A 317 9.37 0.17 -2.32
C ASN A 317 9.96 1.29 -1.44
N GLY A 318 9.98 2.55 -1.89
CA GLY A 318 10.86 3.58 -1.32
C GLY A 318 12.33 3.24 -1.48
N ALA A 319 13.20 3.84 -0.67
CA ALA A 319 14.64 3.84 -0.92
C ALA A 319 15.32 2.46 -0.78
N TYR A 320 14.73 1.54 -0.02
CA TYR A 320 15.33 0.26 0.36
C TYR A 320 14.29 -0.84 0.51
N VAL A 321 14.74 -2.08 0.40
CA VAL A 321 14.04 -3.27 0.90
C VAL A 321 14.29 -3.38 2.42
N ARG A 322 13.20 -3.50 3.18
CA ARG A 322 13.19 -3.81 4.62
C ARG A 322 12.60 -5.20 4.87
N THR A 323 12.60 -5.64 6.13
CA THR A 323 12.22 -7.00 6.59
C THR A 323 10.96 -7.59 5.94
N ASN A 324 9.91 -6.80 5.66
CA ASN A 324 8.65 -7.29 5.10
C ASN A 324 8.28 -6.69 3.72
N THR A 325 9.16 -5.99 3.02
CA THR A 325 8.81 -5.21 1.79
C THR A 325 8.16 -6.05 0.69
N GLY A 326 8.70 -7.25 0.39
CA GLY A 326 8.14 -8.13 -0.65
C GLY A 326 6.70 -8.60 -0.43
N VAL A 327 6.16 -8.48 0.80
CA VAL A 327 4.77 -8.87 1.12
C VAL A 327 3.77 -8.07 0.30
N MET A 328 4.02 -6.79 0.02
CA MET A 328 3.11 -5.93 -0.75
C MET A 328 2.90 -6.49 -2.17
N ALA A 329 3.99 -6.66 -2.92
CA ALA A 329 3.96 -7.16 -4.29
C ALA A 329 3.48 -8.61 -4.37
N GLY A 330 3.98 -9.49 -3.50
CA GLY A 330 3.58 -10.90 -3.48
C GLY A 330 2.10 -11.10 -3.14
N LYS A 331 1.55 -10.37 -2.15
CA LYS A 331 0.12 -10.48 -1.83
C LYS A 331 -0.76 -9.75 -2.84
N GLY A 332 -0.27 -8.69 -3.47
CA GLY A 332 -0.93 -8.00 -4.57
C GLY A 332 -1.28 -8.95 -5.73
N THR A 333 -0.33 -9.77 -6.20
CA THR A 333 -0.64 -10.77 -7.24
C THR A 333 -1.42 -11.97 -6.72
N GLN A 334 -1.09 -12.48 -5.53
CA GLN A 334 -1.78 -13.65 -4.98
C GLN A 334 -3.29 -13.43 -4.83
N PHE A 335 -3.72 -12.21 -4.50
CA PHE A 335 -5.12 -11.86 -4.26
C PHE A 335 -5.76 -11.04 -5.39
N LEU A 336 -5.14 -10.98 -6.58
CA LEU A 336 -5.71 -10.29 -7.74
C LEU A 336 -6.92 -11.03 -8.32
N PRO A 337 -6.90 -12.39 -8.51
CA PRO A 337 -8.08 -13.14 -8.93
C PRO A 337 -9.25 -13.08 -7.93
N GLY A 338 -8.94 -12.97 -6.64
CA GLY A 338 -9.94 -12.81 -5.58
C GLY A 338 -10.78 -14.08 -5.33
N PRO A 339 -12.08 -13.92 -4.98
CA PRO A 339 -12.98 -15.03 -4.64
C PRO A 339 -13.71 -15.63 -5.86
N TYR A 340 -13.21 -15.41 -7.08
CA TYR A 340 -13.86 -15.80 -8.33
C TYR A 340 -13.16 -16.95 -9.03
N ARG A 341 -13.94 -17.72 -9.79
CA ARG A 341 -13.43 -18.74 -10.71
C ARG A 341 -12.89 -18.03 -11.96
N ILE A 342 -11.58 -18.10 -12.19
CA ILE A 342 -10.92 -17.55 -13.38
C ILE A 342 -10.03 -18.66 -13.96
N ALA A 343 -10.20 -19.00 -15.24
CA ALA A 343 -9.55 -20.18 -15.83
C ALA A 343 -8.07 -19.96 -16.17
N ALA A 344 -7.68 -18.73 -16.52
CA ALA A 344 -6.29 -18.39 -16.85
C ALA A 344 -5.84 -17.04 -16.27
N THR A 345 -4.56 -16.93 -15.91
CA THR A 345 -3.95 -15.69 -15.42
C THR A 345 -2.54 -15.48 -15.97
N SER A 346 -2.13 -14.21 -16.15
CA SER A 346 -0.73 -13.86 -16.47
C SER A 346 -0.39 -12.45 -15.98
N PHE A 347 0.49 -12.35 -14.99
CA PHE A 347 0.88 -11.10 -14.35
C PHE A 347 2.39 -10.89 -14.42
N GLN A 348 2.79 -9.73 -14.94
CA GLN A 348 4.13 -9.19 -14.76
C GLN A 348 4.16 -8.33 -13.50
N VAL A 349 5.11 -8.58 -12.61
CA VAL A 349 5.32 -7.79 -11.40
C VAL A 349 6.68 -7.11 -11.47
N ARG A 350 6.74 -5.86 -11.02
CA ARG A 350 7.98 -5.14 -10.74
C ARG A 350 7.85 -4.44 -9.40
N SER A 351 8.94 -4.33 -8.67
CA SER A 351 9.02 -3.43 -7.51
C SER A 351 10.28 -2.59 -7.60
N VAL A 352 10.14 -1.28 -7.45
CA VAL A 352 11.21 -0.31 -7.72
C VAL A 352 11.54 0.52 -6.49
N CYS A 353 12.81 0.91 -6.38
CA CYS A 353 13.25 1.85 -5.37
C CYS A 353 13.06 3.30 -5.84
N THR A 354 12.63 4.16 -4.92
CA THR A 354 12.41 5.61 -5.12
C THR A 354 12.93 6.38 -3.90
N ASN A 355 13.18 7.69 -4.03
CA ASN A 355 13.73 8.52 -2.95
C ASN A 355 12.66 8.92 -1.91
N LYS A 356 11.96 7.92 -1.38
CA LYS A 356 10.92 7.99 -0.34
C LYS A 356 11.24 7.05 0.80
N THR A 357 10.67 7.30 1.98
CA THR A 357 10.75 6.39 3.13
C THR A 357 10.33 4.97 2.76
N PRO A 358 11.13 3.92 3.07
CA PRO A 358 10.85 2.55 2.67
C PRO A 358 9.44 2.04 2.95
N ALA A 359 8.95 1.19 2.06
CA ALA A 359 7.63 0.56 2.16
C ALA A 359 7.69 -0.77 2.94
N GLY A 360 6.66 -1.00 3.73
CA GLY A 360 6.46 -2.22 4.52
C GLY A 360 4.97 -2.52 4.72
N THR A 361 4.67 -3.34 5.73
CA THR A 361 3.29 -3.86 5.91
C THR A 361 2.41 -2.89 6.71
N TYR A 362 1.30 -2.48 6.11
CA TYR A 362 0.10 -2.01 6.81
C TYR A 362 -1.03 -3.03 6.55
N ARG A 363 -1.86 -3.30 7.57
CA ARG A 363 -3.08 -4.13 7.61
C ARG A 363 -3.70 -4.43 6.24
N GLY A 364 -3.81 -5.70 5.86
CA GLY A 364 -4.28 -6.13 4.55
C GLY A 364 -3.32 -5.83 3.38
N PRO A 365 -1.99 -6.02 3.53
CA PRO A 365 -1.00 -5.64 2.51
C PRO A 365 -1.23 -6.35 1.17
N GLY A 366 -1.23 -5.61 0.07
CA GLY A 366 -1.47 -6.10 -1.29
C GLY A 366 -2.94 -6.43 -1.60
N ARG A 367 -3.72 -6.83 -0.58
CA ARG A 367 -5.12 -7.24 -0.74
C ARG A 367 -6.07 -6.06 -0.90
N TYR A 368 -5.76 -4.92 -0.28
CA TYR A 368 -6.50 -3.67 -0.41
C TYR A 368 -6.48 -3.17 -1.87
N GLU A 369 -5.29 -3.17 -2.44
CA GLU A 369 -4.98 -2.74 -3.79
C GLU A 369 -5.55 -3.72 -4.81
N SER A 370 -5.26 -5.02 -4.65
CA SER A 370 -5.74 -6.05 -5.59
C SER A 370 -7.27 -6.14 -5.63
N THR A 371 -7.93 -5.91 -4.50
CA THR A 371 -9.39 -5.85 -4.42
C THR A 371 -9.94 -4.56 -5.04
N PHE A 372 -9.33 -3.39 -4.81
CA PHE A 372 -9.69 -2.16 -5.52
C PHE A 372 -9.60 -2.33 -7.04
N PHE A 373 -8.48 -2.86 -7.55
CA PHE A 373 -8.26 -3.04 -9.00
C PHE A 373 -9.27 -4.01 -9.61
N ARG A 374 -9.44 -5.20 -9.03
CA ARG A 374 -10.37 -6.22 -9.51
C ARG A 374 -11.82 -5.75 -9.46
N GLU A 375 -12.29 -5.29 -8.31
CA GLU A 375 -13.71 -5.00 -8.10
C GLU A 375 -14.19 -3.78 -8.90
N ARG A 376 -13.30 -2.81 -9.16
CA ARG A 376 -13.57 -1.72 -10.11
C ARG A 376 -13.72 -2.25 -11.54
N LEU A 377 -12.81 -3.12 -11.96
CA LEU A 377 -12.82 -3.67 -13.31
C LEU A 377 -14.06 -4.55 -13.56
N ILE A 378 -14.54 -5.27 -12.53
CA ILE A 378 -15.80 -6.03 -12.56
C ILE A 378 -17.01 -5.11 -12.74
N ASP A 379 -17.11 -3.99 -12.00
CA ASP A 379 -18.22 -3.05 -12.17
C ASP A 379 -18.21 -2.36 -13.54
N ILE A 380 -17.01 -2.09 -14.10
CA ILE A 380 -16.85 -1.58 -15.47
C ILE A 380 -17.32 -2.61 -16.51
N ALA A 381 -16.99 -3.90 -16.31
CA ALA A 381 -17.49 -4.98 -17.16
C ALA A 381 -19.02 -5.13 -17.06
N ALA A 382 -19.58 -5.10 -15.85
CA ALA A 382 -21.02 -5.16 -15.62
C ALA A 382 -21.77 -4.07 -16.41
N ALA A 383 -21.29 -2.82 -16.32
CA ALA A 383 -21.86 -1.70 -17.05
C ALA A 383 -21.77 -1.87 -18.58
N ARG A 384 -20.65 -2.40 -19.10
CA ARG A 384 -20.46 -2.63 -20.55
C ARG A 384 -21.27 -3.82 -21.09
N LEU A 385 -21.51 -4.84 -20.27
CA LEU A 385 -22.37 -6.00 -20.61
C LEU A 385 -23.87 -5.71 -20.39
N GLY A 386 -24.23 -4.59 -19.74
CA GLY A 386 -25.61 -4.32 -19.32
C GLY A 386 -26.09 -5.25 -18.19
N MET A 387 -25.16 -5.81 -17.42
CA MET A 387 -25.44 -6.72 -16.30
C MET A 387 -25.53 -5.96 -14.97
N ASP A 388 -26.32 -6.50 -14.05
CA ASP A 388 -26.30 -6.07 -12.66
C ASP A 388 -24.97 -6.47 -11.97
N PRO A 389 -24.35 -5.58 -11.15
CA PRO A 389 -23.05 -5.82 -10.53
C PRO A 389 -23.05 -6.93 -9.47
N VAL A 390 -24.22 -7.33 -8.95
CA VAL A 390 -24.37 -8.52 -8.09
C VAL A 390 -24.50 -9.78 -8.95
N ALA A 391 -25.21 -9.71 -10.08
CA ALA A 391 -25.38 -10.84 -10.99
C ALA A 391 -24.04 -11.34 -11.56
N ILE A 392 -23.19 -10.44 -12.08
CA ILE A 392 -21.87 -10.81 -12.61
C ILE A 392 -20.95 -11.43 -11.55
N ARG A 393 -21.04 -10.99 -10.29
CA ARG A 393 -20.29 -11.58 -9.17
C ARG A 393 -20.84 -12.96 -8.81
N SER A 394 -22.17 -13.06 -8.68
CA SER A 394 -22.87 -14.32 -8.34
C SER A 394 -22.58 -15.44 -9.35
N ALA A 395 -22.48 -15.10 -10.65
CA ALA A 395 -22.10 -16.06 -11.70
C ALA A 395 -20.70 -16.65 -11.47
N ASN A 396 -19.76 -15.85 -10.97
CA ASN A 396 -18.33 -16.18 -10.92
C ASN A 396 -17.79 -16.59 -9.54
N LEU A 397 -18.50 -16.33 -8.43
CA LEU A 397 -18.03 -16.71 -7.09
C LEU A 397 -17.76 -18.22 -6.98
N ILE A 398 -16.70 -18.59 -6.26
CA ILE A 398 -16.38 -20.01 -6.02
C ILE A 398 -17.48 -20.65 -5.16
N PRO A 399 -18.12 -21.75 -5.61
CA PRO A 399 -19.21 -22.40 -4.88
C PRO A 399 -18.68 -23.40 -3.82
N PRO A 400 -19.49 -23.78 -2.82
CA PRO A 400 -19.04 -24.62 -1.70
C PRO A 400 -18.56 -26.02 -2.12
N ASP A 401 -19.08 -26.57 -3.21
CA ASP A 401 -18.74 -27.89 -3.75
C ASP A 401 -17.40 -27.93 -4.50
N GLN A 402 -16.79 -26.77 -4.76
CA GLN A 402 -15.43 -26.64 -5.30
C GLN A 402 -14.38 -26.35 -4.22
N MET A 403 -14.74 -26.38 -2.94
CA MET A 403 -13.80 -26.21 -1.83
C MET A 403 -13.21 -27.57 -1.39
N PRO A 404 -11.89 -27.67 -1.14
CA PRO A 404 -10.89 -26.61 -1.23
C PRO A 404 -10.51 -26.24 -2.67
N TYR A 405 -10.39 -24.94 -2.95
CA TYR A 405 -10.20 -24.39 -4.29
C TYR A 405 -8.76 -23.94 -4.53
N ASP A 406 -8.12 -24.41 -5.62
CA ASP A 406 -6.77 -23.97 -6.01
C ASP A 406 -6.83 -22.69 -6.86
N ALA A 407 -6.38 -21.57 -6.29
CA ALA A 407 -6.27 -20.27 -6.96
C ALA A 407 -4.86 -20.01 -7.56
N GLY A 408 -4.02 -21.04 -7.65
CA GLY A 408 -2.74 -21.03 -8.35
C GLY A 408 -1.54 -20.50 -7.54
N ALA A 409 -0.34 -20.75 -8.09
CA ALA A 409 0.94 -20.32 -7.51
C ALA A 409 1.38 -18.95 -8.07
N LEU A 410 0.83 -17.87 -7.50
CA LEU A 410 1.02 -16.49 -7.99
C LEU A 410 2.08 -15.66 -7.23
N VAL A 411 3.00 -16.32 -6.51
CA VAL A 411 4.15 -15.70 -5.83
C VAL A 411 5.38 -16.59 -5.97
N PRO A 412 6.53 -16.09 -6.45
CA PRO A 412 7.77 -16.85 -6.52
C PRO A 412 8.14 -17.47 -5.16
N GLY A 413 8.56 -18.74 -5.18
CA GLY A 413 8.96 -19.46 -3.97
C GLY A 413 7.83 -19.85 -3.01
N MET A 414 6.56 -19.52 -3.31
CA MET A 414 5.40 -19.99 -2.55
C MET A 414 4.62 -21.04 -3.35
N GLY A 415 4.01 -22.00 -2.63
CA GLY A 415 3.06 -22.95 -3.22
C GLY A 415 1.74 -22.30 -3.65
N PRO A 416 0.84 -23.07 -4.28
CA PRO A 416 -0.48 -22.59 -4.69
C PRO A 416 -1.32 -22.05 -3.52
N ALA A 417 -2.11 -21.02 -3.79
CA ALA A 417 -3.10 -20.50 -2.86
C ALA A 417 -4.35 -21.41 -2.85
N VAL A 418 -4.39 -22.40 -1.97
CA VAL A 418 -5.53 -23.31 -1.83
C VAL A 418 -6.49 -22.79 -0.76
N TYR A 419 -7.67 -22.29 -1.17
CA TYR A 419 -8.71 -21.79 -0.27
C TYR A 419 -9.37 -22.96 0.47
N ASP A 420 -9.44 -22.92 1.80
CA ASP A 420 -9.72 -24.10 2.63
C ASP A 420 -11.21 -24.46 2.76
N SER A 421 -12.08 -23.46 2.95
CA SER A 421 -13.54 -23.62 2.98
C SER A 421 -14.26 -22.29 2.80
N GLY A 422 -15.52 -22.31 2.33
CA GLY A 422 -16.31 -21.10 2.21
C GLY A 422 -17.74 -21.31 1.72
N GLN A 423 -18.67 -20.44 2.14
CA GLN A 423 -20.04 -20.36 1.63
C GLN A 423 -20.32 -19.03 0.92
N TYR A 424 -19.47 -18.67 -0.05
CA TYR A 424 -19.41 -17.31 -0.62
C TYR A 424 -20.77 -16.79 -1.17
N PRO A 425 -21.58 -17.58 -1.89
CA PRO A 425 -22.90 -17.13 -2.34
C PRO A 425 -23.87 -16.81 -1.19
N GLN A 426 -23.80 -17.57 -0.09
CA GLN A 426 -24.64 -17.35 1.09
C GLN A 426 -24.21 -16.09 1.86
N VAL A 427 -22.91 -15.83 1.97
CA VAL A 427 -22.39 -14.59 2.58
C VAL A 427 -22.79 -13.37 1.76
N LEU A 428 -22.75 -13.44 0.42
CA LEU A 428 -23.24 -12.38 -0.46
C LEU A 428 -24.75 -12.15 -0.31
N ASP A 429 -25.56 -13.20 -0.35
CA ASP A 429 -27.02 -13.12 -0.15
C ASP A 429 -27.40 -12.52 1.22
N HIS A 430 -26.71 -12.93 2.30
CA HIS A 430 -26.86 -12.34 3.63
C HIS A 430 -26.51 -10.85 3.62
N ALA A 431 -25.39 -10.47 3.02
CA ALA A 431 -24.95 -9.08 2.94
C ALA A 431 -25.99 -8.20 2.22
N LEU A 432 -26.48 -8.64 1.07
CA LEU A 432 -27.46 -7.91 0.25
C LEU A 432 -28.78 -7.68 1.00
N LYS A 433 -29.20 -8.66 1.80
CA LYS A 433 -30.37 -8.56 2.69
C LYS A 433 -30.12 -7.57 3.83
N ALA A 434 -28.99 -7.68 4.53
CA ALA A 434 -28.62 -6.82 5.64
C ALA A 434 -28.33 -5.35 5.23
N PHE A 435 -28.17 -5.08 3.93
CA PHE A 435 -28.02 -3.74 3.36
C PHE A 435 -29.27 -3.22 2.62
N ASP A 436 -30.35 -3.99 2.55
CA ASP A 436 -31.55 -3.68 1.74
C ASP A 436 -31.22 -3.37 0.25
N TRP A 437 -30.23 -4.05 -0.32
CA TRP A 437 -29.63 -3.70 -1.62
C TRP A 437 -30.67 -3.51 -2.73
N ALA A 438 -31.64 -4.43 -2.83
CA ALA A 438 -32.68 -4.41 -3.87
C ALA A 438 -33.65 -3.21 -3.81
N LEU A 439 -33.75 -2.54 -2.65
CA LEU A 439 -34.47 -1.28 -2.49
C LEU A 439 -33.55 -0.10 -2.78
N ARG A 440 -32.35 -0.09 -2.18
CA ARG A 440 -31.45 1.06 -2.22
C ARG A 440 -30.79 1.26 -3.58
N SER A 441 -30.43 0.20 -4.31
CA SER A 441 -29.75 0.28 -5.62
C SER A 441 -30.53 1.11 -6.65
N ARG A 442 -31.87 1.16 -6.52
CA ARG A 442 -32.79 1.98 -7.33
C ARG A 442 -32.57 3.49 -7.18
N ARG A 443 -31.88 3.93 -6.13
CA ARG A 443 -31.51 5.33 -5.87
C ARG A 443 -30.12 5.68 -6.42
N SER A 444 -29.32 4.69 -6.88
CA SER A 444 -27.99 4.96 -7.43
C SER A 444 -28.07 5.80 -8.71
N GLY A 445 -27.15 6.76 -8.87
CA GLY A 445 -27.15 7.73 -9.95
C GLY A 445 -28.24 8.82 -9.87
N THR A 446 -29.09 8.82 -8.83
CA THR A 446 -30.14 9.84 -8.68
C THR A 446 -29.64 11.07 -7.94
N LEU A 447 -30.08 12.26 -8.38
CA LEU A 447 -29.81 13.53 -7.71
C LEU A 447 -30.84 13.77 -6.59
N GLN A 448 -30.38 13.88 -5.35
CA GLN A 448 -31.19 14.16 -4.15
C GLN A 448 -30.54 15.31 -3.39
N ASP A 449 -31.31 16.38 -3.12
CA ASP A 449 -30.83 17.59 -2.43
C ASP A 449 -29.50 18.15 -2.98
N GLY A 450 -29.36 18.16 -4.31
CA GLY A 450 -28.18 18.65 -5.01
C GLY A 450 -26.99 17.68 -5.08
N ARG A 451 -27.11 16.47 -4.52
CA ARG A 451 -26.03 15.48 -4.43
C ARG A 451 -26.44 14.17 -5.12
N TYR A 452 -25.50 13.51 -5.79
CA TYR A 452 -25.74 12.22 -6.43
C TYR A 452 -25.59 11.09 -5.41
N ILE A 453 -26.62 10.25 -5.30
CA ILE A 453 -26.56 9.04 -4.46
C ILE A 453 -25.90 7.91 -5.25
N GLY A 454 -24.97 7.21 -4.61
CA GLY A 454 -24.26 6.07 -5.20
C GLY A 454 -24.26 4.85 -4.29
N LEU A 455 -24.37 3.67 -4.89
CA LEU A 455 -24.18 2.40 -4.20
C LEU A 455 -23.06 1.60 -4.84
N GLY A 456 -22.27 0.94 -3.99
CA GLY A 456 -21.19 0.06 -4.41
C GLY A 456 -21.08 -1.14 -3.49
N LEU A 457 -20.70 -2.28 -4.06
CA LEU A 457 -20.29 -3.47 -3.33
C LEU A 457 -18.90 -3.94 -3.77
N ALA A 458 -18.25 -4.72 -2.92
CA ALA A 458 -16.98 -5.36 -3.23
C ALA A 458 -16.84 -6.67 -2.44
N CYS A 459 -16.41 -7.73 -3.12
CA CYS A 459 -16.12 -9.03 -2.49
C CYS A 459 -14.61 -9.21 -2.30
N PHE A 460 -14.21 -9.86 -1.20
CA PHE A 460 -12.82 -10.19 -0.93
C PHE A 460 -12.65 -11.59 -0.34
N VAL A 461 -11.42 -12.09 -0.44
CA VAL A 461 -10.93 -13.26 0.28
C VAL A 461 -9.64 -12.88 0.99
N GLU A 462 -9.53 -13.18 2.29
CA GLU A 462 -8.31 -12.99 3.08
C GLU A 462 -7.72 -14.38 3.37
N SER A 463 -6.42 -14.58 3.12
CA SER A 463 -5.71 -15.67 3.78
C SER A 463 -5.25 -15.25 5.15
N THR A 464 -5.34 -16.16 6.11
CA THR A 464 -5.01 -15.97 7.52
C THR A 464 -4.22 -17.17 8.05
N GLY A 465 -3.79 -17.13 9.31
CA GLY A 465 -3.13 -18.30 9.91
C GLY A 465 -1.71 -18.52 9.37
N GLY A 466 -0.93 -17.45 9.18
CA GLY A 466 0.47 -17.56 8.72
C GLY A 466 1.31 -18.48 9.62
N GLY A 467 1.90 -19.52 9.02
CA GLY A 467 2.81 -20.49 9.65
C GLY A 467 4.17 -19.90 10.09
N PRO A 468 5.11 -20.74 10.52
CA PRO A 468 5.07 -22.21 10.49
C PRO A 468 4.44 -22.87 11.73
N GLY A 469 4.14 -22.11 12.79
CA GLY A 469 3.50 -22.66 13.99
C GLY A 469 3.41 -21.69 15.16
N GLU A 470 3.02 -22.18 16.34
CA GLU A 470 3.07 -21.44 17.60
C GLU A 470 3.44 -22.37 18.76
N HIS A 471 4.19 -21.83 19.72
CA HIS A 471 4.56 -22.53 20.95
C HIS A 471 3.74 -22.00 22.13
N ALA A 472 3.42 -22.90 23.06
CA ALA A 472 2.73 -22.60 24.29
C ALA A 472 3.37 -23.35 25.46
N ARG A 473 3.49 -22.69 26.62
CA ARG A 473 3.83 -23.32 27.89
C ARG A 473 2.71 -23.08 28.86
N LEU A 474 2.27 -24.12 29.56
CA LEU A 474 1.12 -24.09 30.45
C LEU A 474 1.50 -24.70 31.80
N THR A 475 1.39 -23.91 32.85
CA THR A 475 1.81 -24.30 34.21
C THR A 475 0.66 -24.16 35.20
N LEU A 476 0.29 -25.26 35.86
CA LEU A 476 -0.60 -25.25 37.03
C LEU A 476 0.21 -24.84 38.27
N ARG A 477 -0.09 -23.63 38.76
CA ARG A 477 0.53 -22.99 39.92
C ARG A 477 -0.03 -23.55 41.23
N HIS A 478 0.69 -23.33 42.33
CA HIS A 478 0.28 -23.80 43.67
C HIS A 478 -1.06 -23.22 44.18
N ASP A 479 -1.48 -22.06 43.69
CA ASP A 479 -2.79 -21.45 44.02
C ASP A 479 -3.97 -22.07 43.24
N GLY A 480 -3.70 -23.04 42.36
CA GLY A 480 -4.69 -23.66 41.49
C GLY A 480 -5.00 -22.87 40.22
N CYS A 481 -4.27 -21.78 39.93
CA CYS A 481 -4.37 -21.08 38.65
C CYS A 481 -3.44 -21.69 37.59
N PHE A 482 -3.79 -21.46 36.33
CA PHE A 482 -3.02 -21.82 35.15
C PHE A 482 -2.38 -20.59 34.53
N ASP A 483 -1.05 -20.56 34.46
CA ASP A 483 -0.31 -19.54 33.73
C ASP A 483 0.01 -20.09 32.32
N LEU A 484 -0.49 -19.42 31.28
CA LEU A 484 -0.29 -19.76 29.86
C LEU A 484 0.65 -18.74 29.21
N ALA A 485 1.85 -19.16 28.82
CA ALA A 485 2.78 -18.37 28.03
C ALA A 485 2.65 -18.70 26.53
N LEU A 486 2.60 -17.68 25.68
CA LEU A 486 2.46 -17.77 24.22
C LEU A 486 3.52 -16.95 23.48
N GLY A 487 3.96 -17.45 22.33
CA GLY A 487 4.94 -16.78 21.46
C GLY A 487 4.35 -15.68 20.56
N ALA A 488 3.03 -15.47 20.59
CA ALA A 488 2.35 -14.39 19.89
C ALA A 488 2.47 -13.06 20.67
N SER A 489 2.37 -11.92 19.97
CA SER A 489 2.45 -10.56 20.52
C SER A 489 1.06 -9.90 20.58
N SER A 490 0.86 -8.89 21.44
CA SER A 490 -0.42 -8.16 21.55
C SER A 490 -0.26 -6.65 21.35
N ALA A 491 -1.12 -6.05 20.51
CA ALA A 491 -1.17 -4.60 20.26
C ALA A 491 -2.62 -4.08 20.27
N GLY A 492 -3.43 -4.60 21.19
CA GLY A 492 -4.82 -4.18 21.45
C GLY A 492 -5.91 -5.17 21.01
N GLN A 493 -5.58 -6.23 20.27
CA GLN A 493 -6.55 -7.20 19.72
C GLN A 493 -7.09 -8.26 20.70
N GLY A 494 -6.85 -8.11 22.01
CA GLY A 494 -7.50 -8.92 23.04
C GLY A 494 -7.05 -10.39 23.17
N HIS A 495 -5.76 -10.65 22.98
CA HIS A 495 -5.18 -11.99 23.17
C HIS A 495 -5.33 -12.54 24.60
N GLU A 496 -5.15 -11.71 25.64
CA GLU A 496 -5.32 -12.13 27.05
C GLU A 496 -6.73 -12.67 27.33
N THR A 497 -7.74 -12.06 26.70
CA THR A 497 -9.14 -12.44 26.85
C THR A 497 -9.48 -13.67 26.00
N SER A 498 -9.18 -13.62 24.69
CA SER A 498 -9.53 -14.70 23.74
C SER A 498 -8.81 -16.02 24.06
N MET A 499 -7.51 -15.99 24.39
CA MET A 499 -6.77 -17.21 24.74
C MET A 499 -7.19 -17.78 26.10
N ALA A 500 -7.61 -16.93 27.04
CA ALA A 500 -8.20 -17.39 28.29
C ALA A 500 -9.58 -18.05 28.10
N GLN A 501 -10.40 -17.61 27.14
CA GLN A 501 -11.65 -18.31 26.79
C GLN A 501 -11.36 -19.70 26.22
N VAL A 502 -10.42 -19.79 25.28
CA VAL A 502 -10.00 -21.07 24.68
C VAL A 502 -9.50 -22.03 25.76
N LEU A 503 -8.59 -21.57 26.63
CA LEU A 503 -8.05 -22.44 27.68
C LEU A 503 -9.12 -22.84 28.71
N ALA A 504 -9.98 -21.91 29.12
CA ALA A 504 -11.07 -22.17 30.07
C ALA A 504 -12.03 -23.26 29.58
N GLU A 505 -12.50 -23.17 28.33
CA GLU A 505 -13.34 -24.20 27.71
C GLU A 505 -12.60 -25.53 27.59
N CYS A 506 -11.35 -25.52 27.09
CA CYS A 506 -10.58 -26.75 26.85
C CYS A 506 -10.19 -27.48 28.15
N LEU A 507 -9.98 -26.75 29.25
CA LEU A 507 -9.70 -27.30 30.58
C LEU A 507 -10.94 -27.48 31.46
N ASP A 508 -12.13 -27.03 31.03
CA ASP A 508 -13.36 -27.06 31.84
C ASP A 508 -13.19 -26.36 33.21
N VAL A 509 -12.53 -25.19 33.21
CA VAL A 509 -12.22 -24.36 34.41
C VAL A 509 -12.75 -22.94 34.28
N PRO A 510 -13.12 -22.26 35.38
CA PRO A 510 -13.50 -20.85 35.34
C PRO A 510 -12.39 -19.98 34.71
N MET A 511 -12.77 -19.04 33.84
CA MET A 511 -11.83 -18.15 33.13
C MET A 511 -10.91 -17.35 34.06
N GLN A 512 -11.35 -17.08 35.30
CA GLN A 512 -10.57 -16.41 36.34
C GLN A 512 -9.39 -17.26 36.83
N ALA A 513 -9.43 -18.58 36.67
CA ALA A 513 -8.32 -19.48 36.99
C ALA A 513 -7.22 -19.48 35.92
N VAL A 514 -7.36 -18.72 34.83
CA VAL A 514 -6.36 -18.61 33.76
C VAL A 514 -5.64 -17.26 33.84
N ARG A 515 -4.32 -17.23 33.64
CA ARG A 515 -3.51 -16.06 33.34
C ARG A 515 -2.81 -16.27 32.00
N VAL A 516 -2.67 -15.21 31.20
CA VAL A 516 -2.07 -15.27 29.86
C VAL A 516 -0.89 -14.31 29.81
N HIS A 517 0.25 -14.80 29.34
CA HIS A 517 1.49 -14.08 29.14
C HIS A 517 1.90 -14.21 27.68
N HIS A 518 2.37 -13.13 27.06
CA HIS A 518 2.59 -13.07 25.62
C HIS A 518 3.80 -12.20 25.23
N GLY A 519 4.29 -12.37 24.01
CA GLY A 519 5.29 -11.54 23.33
C GLY A 519 6.74 -11.67 23.82
N SER A 520 6.97 -11.63 25.13
CA SER A 520 8.32 -11.53 25.70
C SER A 520 9.16 -12.80 25.48
N THR A 521 10.38 -12.63 24.97
CA THR A 521 11.28 -13.74 24.59
C THR A 521 11.91 -14.50 25.75
N THR A 522 11.63 -14.10 26.98
CA THR A 522 11.95 -14.79 28.23
C THR A 522 10.90 -15.81 28.65
N LEU A 523 9.71 -15.78 28.04
CA LEU A 523 8.59 -16.65 28.40
C LEU A 523 8.66 -18.02 27.71
N LEU A 524 9.33 -18.09 26.55
CA LEU A 524 9.50 -19.25 25.67
C LEU A 524 10.79 -19.10 24.88
N ASP A 525 11.40 -20.19 24.41
CA ASP A 525 12.58 -20.12 23.52
C ASP A 525 12.20 -19.71 22.09
N THR A 526 11.01 -20.09 21.66
CA THR A 526 10.48 -19.90 20.30
C THR A 526 9.09 -19.30 20.35
N GLY A 527 8.84 -18.36 19.45
CA GLY A 527 7.57 -17.69 19.22
C GLY A 527 7.63 -16.99 17.88
N PHE A 528 6.47 -16.56 17.39
CA PHE A 528 6.33 -16.02 16.04
C PHE A 528 5.68 -14.63 16.00
N GLY A 529 5.02 -14.20 17.07
CA GLY A 529 4.36 -12.91 17.11
C GLY A 529 3.00 -12.89 16.39
N ALA A 530 2.50 -11.69 16.08
CA ALA A 530 1.19 -11.45 15.50
C ALA A 530 1.28 -10.72 14.15
N TYR A 531 0.89 -11.39 13.07
CA TYR A 531 0.78 -10.85 11.71
C TYR A 531 -0.19 -11.71 10.91
N HIS A 532 -0.70 -11.25 9.76
CA HIS A 532 -1.44 -12.09 8.80
C HIS A 532 -2.60 -12.86 9.49
N SER A 533 -3.35 -12.15 10.34
CA SER A 533 -4.47 -12.64 11.18
C SER A 533 -4.20 -13.96 11.94
N ARG A 534 -2.93 -14.29 12.24
CA ARG A 534 -2.53 -15.66 12.62
C ARG A 534 -2.92 -16.12 14.03
N SER A 535 -3.09 -15.21 14.98
CA SER A 535 -3.07 -15.55 16.42
C SER A 535 -4.24 -16.44 16.85
N ALA A 536 -5.45 -16.18 16.35
CA ALA A 536 -6.62 -17.01 16.63
C ALA A 536 -6.41 -18.46 16.14
N VAL A 537 -5.89 -18.60 14.92
CA VAL A 537 -5.60 -19.90 14.29
C VAL A 537 -4.48 -20.64 15.04
N MET A 538 -3.30 -20.01 15.15
CA MET A 538 -2.07 -20.65 15.59
C MET A 538 -1.96 -20.73 17.11
N SER A 539 -2.14 -19.60 17.80
CA SER A 539 -2.07 -19.54 19.28
C SER A 539 -3.29 -20.21 19.92
N GLY A 540 -4.47 -20.13 19.30
CA GLY A 540 -5.64 -20.89 19.71
C GLY A 540 -5.43 -22.40 19.63
N ALA A 541 -4.88 -22.89 18.50
CA ALA A 541 -4.56 -24.32 18.35
C ALA A 541 -3.45 -24.80 19.30
N ALA A 542 -2.40 -23.99 19.53
CA ALA A 542 -1.36 -24.30 20.53
C ALA A 542 -1.92 -24.32 21.96
N THR A 543 -2.87 -23.44 22.28
CA THR A 543 -3.58 -23.41 23.58
C THR A 543 -4.47 -24.64 23.76
N HIS A 544 -5.20 -25.06 22.72
CA HIS A 544 -5.97 -26.30 22.72
C HIS A 544 -5.07 -27.53 22.97
N GLU A 545 -3.91 -27.60 22.32
CA GLU A 545 -2.96 -28.70 22.51
C GLU A 545 -2.34 -28.68 23.92
N ALA A 546 -1.99 -27.50 24.46
CA ALA A 546 -1.55 -27.37 25.85
C ALA A 546 -2.62 -27.88 26.83
N ALA A 547 -3.89 -27.54 26.62
CA ALA A 547 -5.00 -28.04 27.44
C ALA A 547 -5.18 -29.57 27.34
N ARG A 548 -4.97 -30.16 26.16
CA ARG A 548 -5.00 -31.61 25.95
C ARG A 548 -3.89 -32.31 26.74
N LEU A 549 -2.66 -31.83 26.63
CA LEU A 549 -1.50 -32.38 27.34
C LEU A 549 -1.63 -32.22 28.86
N MET A 550 -2.09 -31.06 29.32
CA MET A 550 -2.29 -30.78 30.75
C MET A 550 -3.34 -31.71 31.38
N ARG A 551 -4.50 -31.91 30.73
CA ARG A 551 -5.52 -32.86 31.24
C ARG A 551 -4.97 -34.28 31.40
N ALA A 552 -4.22 -34.77 30.42
CA ALA A 552 -3.57 -36.08 30.51
C ALA A 552 -2.57 -36.15 31.68
N ARG A 553 -1.71 -35.13 31.82
CA ARG A 553 -0.73 -35.04 32.91
C ARG A 553 -1.39 -34.99 34.29
N LEU A 554 -2.51 -34.27 34.43
CA LEU A 554 -3.26 -34.16 35.69
C LEU A 554 -4.02 -35.44 36.05
N ILE A 555 -4.57 -36.17 35.07
CA ILE A 555 -5.15 -37.51 35.29
C ILE A 555 -4.07 -38.49 35.77
N SER A 556 -2.92 -38.56 35.07
CA SER A 556 -1.81 -39.45 35.44
C SER A 556 -1.28 -39.16 36.84
N ARG A 557 -1.12 -37.89 37.18
CA ARG A 557 -0.73 -37.46 38.52
C ARG A 557 -1.79 -37.76 39.59
N GLY A 558 -3.07 -37.66 39.23
CA GLY A 558 -4.18 -38.07 40.08
C GLY A 558 -4.17 -39.58 40.36
N ALA A 559 -3.92 -40.41 39.33
CA ALA A 559 -3.75 -41.86 39.45
C ALA A 559 -2.63 -42.22 40.42
N GLN A 560 -1.45 -41.63 40.24
CA GLN A 560 -0.29 -41.84 41.12
C GLN A 560 -0.58 -41.40 42.57
N ARG A 561 -1.18 -40.22 42.78
CA ARG A 561 -1.48 -39.69 44.13
C ARG A 561 -2.60 -40.48 44.85
N LEU A 562 -3.49 -41.15 44.12
CA LEU A 562 -4.58 -41.96 44.67
C LEU A 562 -4.27 -43.46 44.75
N GLY A 563 -3.19 -43.93 44.11
CA GLY A 563 -2.90 -45.36 43.97
C GLY A 563 -3.95 -46.09 43.13
N ARG A 564 -4.41 -45.48 42.04
CA ARG A 564 -5.49 -45.97 41.15
C ARG A 564 -5.02 -46.03 39.71
N ASP A 565 -5.66 -46.86 38.89
CA ASP A 565 -5.45 -46.88 37.43
C ASP A 565 -6.01 -45.61 36.77
N GLU A 566 -5.34 -45.09 35.74
CA GLU A 566 -5.75 -43.90 34.99
C GLU A 566 -7.13 -44.04 34.36
N ASP A 567 -7.45 -45.21 33.78
CA ASP A 567 -8.77 -45.51 33.19
C ASP A 567 -9.93 -45.49 34.22
N SER A 568 -9.61 -45.55 35.52
CA SER A 568 -10.62 -45.42 36.59
C SER A 568 -10.96 -43.96 36.92
N LEU A 569 -10.29 -43.00 36.28
CA LEU A 569 -10.38 -41.57 36.52
C LEU A 569 -10.85 -40.83 35.27
N ALA A 570 -11.43 -39.65 35.46
CA ALA A 570 -11.78 -38.73 34.39
C ALA A 570 -11.49 -37.29 34.79
N TRP A 571 -11.46 -36.39 33.79
CA TRP A 571 -11.38 -34.96 34.00
C TRP A 571 -12.76 -34.31 33.81
N ARG A 572 -13.28 -33.62 34.84
CA ARG A 572 -14.54 -32.87 34.80
C ARG A 572 -14.49 -31.66 35.75
N ASN A 573 -15.03 -30.52 35.33
CA ASN A 573 -15.16 -29.29 36.12
C ASN A 573 -13.84 -28.90 36.83
N GLY A 574 -12.74 -28.90 36.08
CA GLY A 574 -11.40 -28.55 36.56
C GLY A 574 -10.76 -29.56 37.51
N CYS A 575 -11.30 -30.77 37.62
CA CYS A 575 -10.94 -31.72 38.67
C CYS A 575 -10.78 -33.15 38.15
N VAL A 576 -9.98 -33.93 38.87
CA VAL A 576 -9.93 -35.39 38.70
C VAL A 576 -11.08 -36.01 39.47
N VAL A 577 -11.89 -36.81 38.78
CA VAL A 577 -13.10 -37.47 39.30
C VAL A 577 -13.04 -38.98 39.06
N ASP A 578 -13.84 -39.77 39.78
CA ASP A 578 -14.04 -41.19 39.46
C ASP A 578 -14.78 -41.31 38.12
N ALA A 579 -14.28 -42.14 37.20
CA ALA A 579 -14.86 -42.28 35.87
C ALA A 579 -16.30 -42.83 35.89
N ARG A 580 -16.67 -43.60 36.92
CA ARG A 580 -17.93 -44.37 36.98
C ARG A 580 -19.12 -43.54 37.45
N ASP A 581 -18.96 -42.79 38.54
CA ASP A 581 -20.02 -42.00 39.17
C ASP A 581 -19.79 -40.48 39.11
N GLY A 582 -18.59 -40.04 38.69
CA GLY A 582 -18.23 -38.62 38.63
C GLY A 582 -17.90 -38.00 40.00
N ALA A 583 -17.73 -38.79 41.06
CA ALA A 583 -17.36 -38.28 42.38
C ALA A 583 -16.02 -37.54 42.34
N LYS A 584 -15.98 -36.36 42.96
CA LYS A 584 -14.80 -35.49 42.98
C LYS A 584 -13.70 -36.08 43.86
N LEU A 585 -12.53 -36.37 43.28
CA LEU A 585 -11.42 -37.03 43.99
C LEU A 585 -10.29 -36.05 44.32
N LEU A 586 -9.85 -35.24 43.36
CA LEU A 586 -8.80 -34.24 43.57
C LEU A 586 -9.12 -32.90 42.89
N THR A 587 -8.84 -31.82 43.60
CA THR A 587 -8.90 -30.43 43.13
C THR A 587 -7.57 -29.99 42.50
N LEU A 588 -7.60 -28.87 41.76
CA LEU A 588 -6.39 -28.22 41.20
C LEU A 588 -5.29 -27.99 42.24
N VAL A 589 -5.64 -27.44 43.41
CA VAL A 589 -4.67 -27.18 44.50
C VAL A 589 -4.01 -28.48 44.96
N GLN A 590 -4.80 -29.54 45.19
CA GLN A 590 -4.28 -30.85 45.60
C GLN A 590 -3.41 -31.52 44.51
N LEU A 591 -3.65 -31.22 43.23
CA LEU A 591 -2.80 -31.69 42.14
C LEU A 591 -1.48 -30.91 42.06
N ALA A 592 -1.47 -29.63 42.44
CA ALA A 592 -0.29 -28.76 42.48
C ALA A 592 0.64 -28.98 43.69
N GLU A 593 0.18 -29.65 44.75
CA GLU A 593 0.94 -29.91 46.00
C GLU A 593 2.08 -30.95 45.88
N GLY A 594 2.35 -31.51 44.70
CA GLY A 594 3.31 -32.60 44.52
C GLY A 594 2.78 -33.98 44.95
N ILE A 595 3.60 -35.02 44.74
CA ILE A 595 3.33 -36.39 45.22
C ILE A 595 4.22 -36.68 46.45
N PRO A 596 3.65 -36.84 47.66
CA PRO A 596 4.43 -37.13 48.86
C PRO A 596 5.29 -38.39 48.72
N GLY A 597 6.59 -38.27 49.07
CA GLY A 597 7.53 -39.39 49.06
C GLY A 597 8.10 -39.79 47.70
N HIS A 598 7.68 -39.17 46.59
CA HIS A 598 8.20 -39.50 45.26
C HIS A 598 9.62 -38.96 45.05
N ALA A 599 10.47 -39.67 44.30
CA ALA A 599 11.90 -39.33 44.17
C ALA A 599 12.20 -38.26 43.11
N ASP A 600 11.37 -38.16 42.07
CA ASP A 600 11.53 -37.20 40.98
C ASP A 600 11.18 -35.77 41.44
N ALA A 601 12.06 -34.81 41.15
CA ALA A 601 11.83 -33.40 41.46
C ALA A 601 10.69 -32.78 40.62
N THR A 602 10.46 -33.27 39.40
CA THR A 602 9.36 -32.82 38.53
C THR A 602 7.97 -33.21 39.06
N GLU A 603 7.91 -34.18 39.98
CA GLU A 603 6.68 -34.55 40.70
C GLU A 603 6.55 -33.88 42.08
N ARG A 604 7.44 -32.94 42.41
CA ARG A 604 7.47 -32.18 43.68
C ARG A 604 7.26 -30.69 43.45
N GLY A 605 6.14 -30.30 42.84
CA GLY A 605 5.82 -28.89 42.64
C GLY A 605 4.69 -28.66 41.63
N GLU A 606 4.66 -27.45 41.07
CA GLU A 606 3.79 -27.04 39.98
C GLU A 606 3.83 -28.04 38.79
N VAL A 607 2.72 -28.17 38.06
CA VAL A 607 2.64 -29.09 36.91
C VAL A 607 2.79 -28.28 35.63
N GLU A 608 3.84 -28.53 34.85
CA GLU A 608 4.09 -27.86 33.57
C GLU A 608 3.90 -28.82 32.38
N VAL A 609 3.35 -28.29 31.28
CA VAL A 609 3.44 -28.91 29.95
C VAL A 609 3.90 -27.88 28.92
N ASN A 610 4.69 -28.35 27.95
CA ASN A 610 5.11 -27.58 26.79
C ASN A 610 4.44 -28.15 25.54
N ALA A 611 3.83 -27.28 24.74
CA ALA A 611 3.01 -27.60 23.59
C ALA A 611 3.42 -26.79 22.36
N LYS A 612 3.12 -27.32 21.18
CA LYS A 612 3.27 -26.60 19.91
C LYS A 612 2.20 -27.02 18.92
N PHE A 613 1.75 -26.09 18.11
CA PHE A 613 0.97 -26.37 16.90
C PHE A 613 1.80 -25.94 15.70
N MET A 614 2.03 -26.84 14.74
CA MET A 614 2.82 -26.56 13.54
C MET A 614 1.92 -26.75 12.32
N SER A 615 1.87 -25.74 11.45
CA SER A 615 1.14 -25.78 10.18
C SER A 615 1.62 -24.68 9.25
N ASP A 616 1.81 -25.02 7.98
CA ASP A 616 1.98 -24.06 6.87
C ASP A 616 0.69 -23.91 6.04
N GLN A 617 -0.39 -24.63 6.42
CA GLN A 617 -1.70 -24.46 5.80
C GLN A 617 -2.36 -23.17 6.31
N LEU A 618 -2.58 -22.23 5.38
CA LEU A 618 -3.37 -21.03 5.60
C LEU A 618 -4.86 -21.38 5.70
N THR A 619 -5.64 -20.52 6.37
CA THR A 619 -7.11 -20.59 6.40
C THR A 619 -7.70 -19.33 5.76
N TYR A 620 -8.83 -19.42 5.06
CA TYR A 620 -9.29 -18.36 4.17
C TYR A 620 -10.70 -17.89 4.53
N THR A 621 -10.83 -16.60 4.84
CA THR A 621 -12.12 -15.95 5.12
C THR A 621 -12.63 -15.29 3.85
N PHE A 622 -13.95 -15.12 3.76
CA PHE A 622 -14.59 -14.39 2.67
C PHE A 622 -15.53 -13.34 3.25
N GLY A 623 -15.54 -12.17 2.64
CA GLY A 623 -16.40 -11.09 3.08
C GLY A 623 -16.89 -10.20 1.93
N VAL A 624 -17.90 -9.42 2.26
CA VAL A 624 -18.54 -8.46 1.37
C VAL A 624 -18.63 -7.12 2.10
N GLN A 625 -18.24 -6.06 1.41
CA GLN A 625 -18.38 -4.70 1.89
C GLN A 625 -19.30 -3.91 0.96
N MET A 626 -20.14 -3.07 1.53
CA MET A 626 -21.11 -2.23 0.83
C MET A 626 -21.11 -0.82 1.38
N ALA A 627 -21.27 0.14 0.46
CA ALA A 627 -21.34 1.56 0.76
C ALA A 627 -22.53 2.20 0.06
N GLU A 628 -23.21 3.11 0.76
CA GLU A 628 -24.08 4.12 0.18
C GLU A 628 -23.41 5.48 0.41
N VAL A 629 -23.26 6.28 -0.64
CA VAL A 629 -22.60 7.60 -0.58
C VAL A 629 -23.49 8.68 -1.19
N ALA A 630 -23.32 9.92 -0.71
CA ALA A 630 -23.80 11.13 -1.38
C ALA A 630 -22.59 11.93 -1.89
N VAL A 631 -22.59 12.26 -3.18
CA VAL A 631 -21.50 13.02 -3.83
C VAL A 631 -22.02 14.37 -4.30
N ASP A 632 -21.42 15.45 -3.79
CA ASP A 632 -21.70 16.80 -4.25
C ASP A 632 -20.87 17.10 -5.51
N PRO A 633 -21.49 17.30 -6.69
CA PRO A 633 -20.77 17.56 -7.94
C PRO A 633 -20.22 19.01 -8.03
N GLY A 634 -20.63 19.90 -7.14
CA GLY A 634 -20.15 21.28 -7.04
C GLY A 634 -18.90 21.42 -6.16
N THR A 635 -18.84 20.68 -5.04
CA THR A 635 -17.70 20.73 -4.09
C THR A 635 -16.75 19.53 -4.17
N ALA A 636 -17.14 18.47 -4.89
CA ALA A 636 -16.47 17.16 -4.90
C ALA A 636 -16.37 16.49 -3.51
N GLN A 637 -17.24 16.88 -2.56
CA GLN A 637 -17.36 16.21 -1.27
C GLN A 637 -18.07 14.86 -1.44
N VAL A 638 -17.52 13.82 -0.80
CA VAL A 638 -18.14 12.50 -0.65
C VAL A 638 -18.56 12.34 0.81
N GLU A 639 -19.85 12.20 1.07
CA GLU A 639 -20.39 11.79 2.37
C GLU A 639 -20.70 10.29 2.31
N VAL A 640 -20.23 9.52 3.29
CA VAL A 640 -20.62 8.11 3.47
C VAL A 640 -21.90 8.08 4.29
N LEU A 641 -22.99 7.57 3.71
CA LEU A 641 -24.32 7.54 4.36
C LEU A 641 -24.54 6.28 5.20
N ASP A 642 -24.12 5.12 4.68
CA ASP A 642 -24.14 3.83 5.36
C ASP A 642 -22.96 3.00 4.85
N TYR A 643 -22.35 2.25 5.75
CA TYR A 643 -21.22 1.40 5.45
C TYR A 643 -21.33 0.08 6.21
N TYR A 644 -21.35 -1.02 5.47
CA TYR A 644 -21.58 -2.35 5.99
C TYR A 644 -20.47 -3.32 5.57
N CYS A 645 -19.94 -4.06 6.54
CA CYS A 645 -18.97 -5.12 6.34
C CYS A 645 -19.49 -6.42 6.97
N VAL A 646 -19.42 -7.52 6.23
CA VAL A 646 -19.64 -8.87 6.77
C VAL A 646 -18.55 -9.82 6.30
N GLU A 647 -18.16 -10.74 7.18
CA GLU A 647 -17.11 -11.73 6.93
C GLU A 647 -17.48 -13.08 7.57
N ASP A 648 -17.23 -14.18 6.85
CA ASP A 648 -17.33 -15.56 7.38
C ASP A 648 -15.97 -16.00 7.93
N LEU A 649 -15.92 -16.11 9.26
CA LEU A 649 -14.71 -16.41 10.04
C LEU A 649 -14.62 -17.88 10.48
N GLY A 650 -15.56 -18.73 10.04
CA GLY A 650 -15.71 -20.05 10.66
C GLY A 650 -16.07 -19.91 12.14
N ARG A 651 -15.44 -20.67 13.04
CA ARG A 651 -15.78 -20.56 14.48
C ARG A 651 -15.23 -19.24 15.07
N VAL A 652 -16.06 -18.48 15.79
CA VAL A 652 -15.65 -17.23 16.46
C VAL A 652 -15.23 -17.49 17.92
N ILE A 653 -14.10 -16.88 18.35
CA ILE A 653 -13.65 -16.98 19.76
C ILE A 653 -14.42 -16.01 20.67
N ASN A 654 -14.48 -14.73 20.29
CA ASN A 654 -15.16 -13.68 21.02
C ASN A 654 -15.76 -12.68 20.01
N PRO A 655 -17.10 -12.60 19.87
CA PRO A 655 -17.73 -11.75 18.86
C PRO A 655 -17.60 -10.25 19.16
N GLU A 656 -17.48 -9.83 20.43
CA GLU A 656 -17.26 -8.42 20.79
C GLU A 656 -15.88 -7.93 20.32
N ILE A 657 -14.84 -8.73 20.54
CA ILE A 657 -13.47 -8.44 20.07
C ILE A 657 -13.43 -8.40 18.54
N VAL A 658 -14.07 -9.36 17.86
CA VAL A 658 -14.13 -9.40 16.39
C VAL A 658 -14.84 -8.17 15.84
N HIS A 659 -16.02 -7.81 16.36
CA HIS A 659 -16.76 -6.62 15.94
C HIS A 659 -15.91 -5.33 16.06
N GLY A 660 -15.16 -5.18 17.16
CA GLY A 660 -14.20 -4.09 17.34
C GLY A 660 -13.04 -4.10 16.33
N GLN A 661 -12.53 -5.28 15.94
CA GLN A 661 -11.53 -5.40 14.86
C GLN A 661 -12.12 -5.00 13.50
N THR A 662 -13.34 -5.43 13.18
CA THR A 662 -14.03 -5.12 11.92
C THR A 662 -14.24 -3.61 11.77
N ILE A 663 -14.77 -2.93 12.80
CA ILE A 663 -14.95 -1.47 12.79
C ILE A 663 -13.59 -0.76 12.65
N GLY A 664 -12.61 -1.13 13.48
CA GLY A 664 -11.30 -0.48 13.47
C GLY A 664 -10.55 -0.63 12.13
N ALA A 665 -10.71 -1.77 11.46
CA ALA A 665 -10.16 -2.01 10.12
C ALA A 665 -10.93 -1.22 9.03
N ALA A 666 -12.27 -1.18 9.10
CA ALA A 666 -13.09 -0.44 8.15
C ALA A 666 -12.86 1.08 8.22
N VAL A 667 -12.76 1.67 9.42
CA VAL A 667 -12.45 3.10 9.58
C VAL A 667 -11.05 3.43 9.03
N GLN A 668 -10.08 2.55 9.26
CA GLN A 668 -8.75 2.63 8.64
C GLN A 668 -8.77 2.53 7.11
N GLY A 669 -9.66 1.71 6.55
CA GLY A 669 -9.90 1.64 5.10
C GLY A 669 -10.57 2.89 4.54
N LEU A 670 -11.55 3.46 5.26
CA LEU A 670 -12.26 4.67 4.85
C LEU A 670 -11.32 5.88 4.85
N GLY A 671 -10.50 6.04 5.90
CA GLY A 671 -9.40 7.02 5.92
C GLY A 671 -8.44 6.82 4.74
N GLY A 672 -7.92 5.61 4.59
CA GLY A 672 -7.08 5.19 3.45
C GLY A 672 -7.72 5.31 2.06
N THR A 673 -9.03 5.58 1.97
CA THR A 673 -9.77 5.79 0.71
C THR A 673 -10.05 7.26 0.43
N LEU A 674 -10.27 8.08 1.46
CA LEU A 674 -10.84 9.43 1.34
C LEU A 674 -9.94 10.55 1.92
N LEU A 675 -9.03 10.24 2.85
CA LEU A 675 -8.33 11.21 3.71
C LEU A 675 -6.80 11.03 3.69
N ASP A 676 -6.31 9.88 4.15
CA ASP A 676 -4.89 9.59 4.38
C ASP A 676 -4.06 9.65 3.08
N GLU A 677 -3.04 10.51 2.99
CA GLU A 677 -2.11 10.55 1.84
C GLU A 677 -0.69 11.00 2.25
N PHE A 678 0.33 10.24 1.86
CA PHE A 678 1.72 10.70 1.92
C PHE A 678 2.14 11.39 0.63
N ILE A 679 2.23 12.72 0.67
CA ILE A 679 2.57 13.54 -0.50
C ILE A 679 4.06 13.89 -0.46
N TYR A 680 4.77 13.54 -1.53
CA TYR A 680 6.15 13.95 -1.78
C TYR A 680 6.21 14.96 -2.92
N ASP A 681 7.06 15.98 -2.81
CA ASP A 681 7.32 16.90 -3.91
C ASP A 681 8.41 16.41 -4.88
N GLY A 682 8.64 17.16 -5.96
CA GLY A 682 9.65 16.84 -6.97
C GLY A 682 11.11 16.90 -6.49
N SER A 683 11.36 17.36 -5.26
CA SER A 683 12.66 17.30 -4.58
C SER A 683 12.73 16.18 -3.54
N GLY A 684 11.67 15.38 -3.38
CA GLY A 684 11.57 14.30 -2.42
C GLY A 684 11.32 14.75 -0.98
N GLN A 685 10.90 16.00 -0.76
CA GLN A 685 10.44 16.44 0.56
C GLN A 685 9.05 15.87 0.84
N LEU A 686 8.86 15.32 2.03
CA LEU A 686 7.56 14.92 2.56
C LEU A 686 6.75 16.16 2.96
N LEU A 687 5.62 16.40 2.30
CA LEU A 687 4.74 17.54 2.57
C LEU A 687 3.73 17.25 3.69
N THR A 688 3.35 15.99 3.90
CA THR A 688 2.37 15.57 4.92
C THR A 688 3.02 15.03 6.19
N GLY A 689 4.01 15.76 6.71
CA GLY A 689 4.81 15.37 7.87
C GLY A 689 4.16 15.61 9.24
N THR A 690 2.89 16.04 9.31
CA THR A 690 2.15 16.29 10.56
C THR A 690 0.68 15.89 10.42
N PHE A 691 -0.04 15.73 11.53
CA PHE A 691 -1.50 15.54 11.52
C PHE A 691 -2.33 16.79 11.14
N ALA A 692 -1.70 17.94 10.85
CA ALA A 692 -2.40 19.05 10.20
C ALA A 692 -2.65 18.76 8.71
N ASP A 693 -1.80 17.93 8.10
CA ASP A 693 -1.77 17.66 6.65
C ASP A 693 -2.07 16.18 6.34
N TYR A 694 -1.57 15.25 7.16
CA TYR A 694 -1.93 13.83 7.13
C TYR A 694 -3.22 13.62 7.93
N LEU A 695 -4.35 13.69 7.23
CA LEU A 695 -5.69 13.61 7.84
C LEU A 695 -5.99 12.17 8.28
N LEU A 696 -6.18 11.97 9.59
CA LEU A 696 -6.71 10.72 10.15
C LEU A 696 -8.21 10.86 10.44
N PRO A 697 -9.01 9.77 10.31
CA PRO A 697 -10.42 9.78 10.65
C PRO A 697 -10.72 10.18 12.11
N THR A 698 -11.68 11.07 12.27
CA THR A 698 -12.30 11.46 13.53
C THR A 698 -13.70 10.85 13.67
N SER A 699 -14.34 11.03 14.84
CA SER A 699 -15.67 10.50 15.11
C SER A 699 -16.82 11.15 14.31
N THR A 700 -16.54 12.19 13.53
CA THR A 700 -17.54 12.93 12.73
C THR A 700 -17.41 12.73 11.23
N ASP A 701 -16.32 12.10 10.75
CA ASP A 701 -16.06 11.98 9.32
C ASP A 701 -16.87 10.85 8.65
N PHE A 702 -17.22 9.82 9.43
CA PHE A 702 -17.92 8.62 8.95
C PHE A 702 -19.13 8.25 9.82
N PRO A 703 -20.16 7.59 9.26
CA PRO A 703 -21.30 7.10 10.02
C PRO A 703 -20.91 5.93 10.91
N MET A 704 -21.84 5.46 11.74
CA MET A 704 -21.64 4.24 12.52
C MET A 704 -21.48 3.03 11.59
N VAL A 705 -20.24 2.60 11.36
CA VAL A 705 -19.91 1.43 10.55
C VAL A 705 -20.56 0.18 11.14
N ARG A 706 -21.31 -0.54 10.30
CA ARG A 706 -21.97 -1.80 10.66
C ARG A 706 -21.05 -2.97 10.33
N GLY A 707 -20.59 -3.68 11.35
CA GLY A 707 -19.78 -4.89 11.21
C GLY A 707 -20.53 -6.13 11.69
N ASP A 708 -20.79 -7.07 10.78
CA ASP A 708 -21.40 -8.38 11.07
C ASP A 708 -20.39 -9.52 10.87
N THR A 709 -20.68 -10.69 11.44
CA THR A 709 -19.78 -11.84 11.42
C THR A 709 -20.57 -13.14 11.33
N LEU A 710 -20.15 -14.00 10.42
CA LEU A 710 -20.80 -15.27 10.13
C LEU A 710 -19.90 -16.45 10.51
N GLU A 711 -20.52 -17.56 10.90
CA GLU A 711 -19.86 -18.82 11.27
C GLU A 711 -20.25 -19.96 10.32
N LEU A 712 -20.28 -19.69 9.01
CA LEU A 712 -20.84 -20.59 8.00
C LEU A 712 -19.86 -21.67 7.52
N ALA A 713 -18.56 -21.35 7.42
CA ALA A 713 -17.54 -22.27 6.94
C ALA A 713 -16.33 -22.33 7.90
N ARG A 714 -16.36 -23.30 8.83
CA ARG A 714 -15.22 -23.62 9.69
C ARG A 714 -14.00 -24.04 8.88
N SER A 715 -12.81 -23.73 9.37
CA SER A 715 -11.57 -24.22 8.75
C SER A 715 -11.36 -25.71 9.06
N PRO A 716 -11.16 -26.58 8.04
CA PRO A 716 -10.89 -28.00 8.26
C PRO A 716 -9.46 -28.29 8.75
N SER A 717 -8.53 -27.35 8.58
CA SER A 717 -7.12 -27.49 8.97
C SER A 717 -6.81 -27.00 10.39
N ASN A 718 -7.80 -26.46 11.09
CA ASN A 718 -7.65 -25.95 12.46
C ASN A 718 -8.46 -26.77 13.49
N PRO A 719 -7.86 -27.22 14.62
CA PRO A 719 -8.56 -28.06 15.60
C PRO A 719 -9.73 -27.39 16.32
N LEU A 720 -9.79 -26.05 16.34
CA LEU A 720 -10.92 -25.29 16.88
C LEU A 720 -11.95 -24.89 15.79
N GLY A 721 -11.65 -25.14 14.52
CA GLY A 721 -12.46 -24.70 13.37
C GLY A 721 -12.46 -23.17 13.13
N VAL A 722 -11.58 -22.44 13.80
CA VAL A 722 -11.47 -20.97 13.72
C VAL A 722 -10.65 -20.54 12.51
N LYS A 723 -10.98 -19.38 11.94
CA LYS A 723 -10.11 -18.65 11.00
C LYS A 723 -9.51 -17.43 11.70
N GLY A 724 -8.58 -16.75 11.03
CA GLY A 724 -8.06 -15.49 11.53
C GLY A 724 -9.07 -14.37 11.35
N ALA A 725 -9.00 -13.36 12.22
CA ALA A 725 -9.79 -12.14 12.13
C ALA A 725 -8.87 -10.96 12.46
N GLY A 726 -8.95 -9.89 11.67
CA GLY A 726 -8.17 -8.69 11.95
C GLY A 726 -7.83 -7.82 10.76
N GLU A 727 -7.78 -8.33 9.53
CA GLU A 727 -7.50 -7.51 8.33
C GLU A 727 -8.73 -7.30 7.44
N GLY A 728 -9.70 -8.23 7.41
CA GLY A 728 -10.84 -8.23 6.49
C GLY A 728 -11.58 -6.90 6.34
N GLY A 729 -11.83 -6.22 7.46
CA GLY A 729 -12.54 -4.93 7.48
C GLY A 729 -11.92 -3.81 6.62
N ILE A 730 -10.60 -3.83 6.30
CA ILE A 730 -10.00 -2.84 5.39
C ILE A 730 -10.03 -3.28 3.92
N ILE A 731 -10.02 -4.58 3.62
CA ILE A 731 -9.59 -5.13 2.33
C ILE A 731 -10.43 -4.63 1.15
N ALA A 732 -11.75 -4.55 1.29
CA ALA A 732 -12.65 -4.17 0.22
C ALA A 732 -13.09 -2.69 0.27
N THR A 733 -12.51 -1.87 1.15
CA THR A 733 -13.07 -0.53 1.44
C THR A 733 -12.89 0.45 0.29
N GLY A 734 -11.68 0.51 -0.25
CA GLY A 734 -11.39 1.32 -1.45
C GLY A 734 -12.25 0.91 -2.64
N ALA A 735 -12.49 -0.40 -2.80
CA ALA A 735 -13.35 -0.94 -3.85
C ALA A 735 -14.82 -0.54 -3.68
N ALA A 736 -15.42 -0.78 -2.51
CA ALA A 736 -16.84 -0.51 -2.26
C ALA A 736 -17.18 0.97 -2.40
N ILE A 737 -16.35 1.86 -1.85
CA ILE A 737 -16.51 3.32 -1.96
C ILE A 737 -16.28 3.78 -3.40
N ALA A 738 -15.25 3.30 -4.09
CA ALA A 738 -14.98 3.71 -5.47
C ALA A 738 -16.05 3.22 -6.47
N ASN A 739 -16.63 2.03 -6.25
CA ASN A 739 -17.83 1.57 -6.95
C ASN A 739 -19.01 2.50 -6.66
N ALA A 740 -19.24 2.87 -5.39
CA ALA A 740 -20.33 3.77 -5.01
C ALA A 740 -20.20 5.18 -5.64
N VAL A 741 -19.02 5.80 -5.57
CA VAL A 741 -18.76 7.11 -6.20
C VAL A 741 -18.86 7.05 -7.72
N SER A 742 -18.35 5.99 -8.36
CA SER A 742 -18.50 5.79 -9.81
C SER A 742 -19.98 5.59 -10.20
N SER A 743 -20.77 4.91 -9.36
CA SER A 743 -22.21 4.71 -9.59
C SER A 743 -23.01 6.02 -9.41
N ALA A 744 -22.67 6.84 -8.40
CA ALA A 744 -23.25 8.17 -8.21
C ALA A 744 -23.03 9.07 -9.45
N LEU A 745 -21.79 9.09 -9.96
CA LEU A 745 -21.37 10.01 -11.02
C LEU A 745 -21.37 9.39 -12.43
N ALA A 746 -21.97 8.21 -12.61
CA ALA A 746 -22.00 7.51 -13.90
C ALA A 746 -22.62 8.36 -15.02
N GLY A 747 -23.68 9.12 -14.69
CA GLY A 747 -24.35 10.04 -15.62
C GLY A 747 -23.52 11.29 -16.00
N ALA A 748 -22.40 11.54 -15.32
CA ALA A 748 -21.42 12.59 -15.61
C ALA A 748 -20.09 12.02 -16.16
N GLY A 749 -20.08 10.75 -16.61
CA GLY A 749 -18.92 10.13 -17.24
C GLY A 749 -17.70 9.87 -16.34
N VAL A 750 -17.83 10.00 -15.00
CA VAL A 750 -16.73 9.77 -14.06
C VAL A 750 -16.60 8.27 -13.74
N SER A 751 -15.38 7.75 -13.87
CA SER A 751 -15.00 6.42 -13.38
C SER A 751 -13.79 6.56 -12.45
N VAL A 752 -13.91 6.06 -11.23
CA VAL A 752 -12.80 6.08 -10.27
C VAL A 752 -11.83 4.94 -10.60
N THR A 753 -10.59 5.29 -10.97
CA THR A 753 -9.49 4.33 -11.18
C THR A 753 -8.27 4.59 -10.28
N ALA A 754 -8.30 5.65 -9.48
CA ALA A 754 -7.22 5.99 -8.55
C ALA A 754 -7.76 6.25 -7.12
N LEU A 755 -6.96 5.89 -6.12
CA LEU A 755 -7.11 6.32 -4.73
C LEU A 755 -6.00 7.33 -4.35
N PRO A 756 -6.23 8.26 -3.41
CA PRO A 756 -7.46 8.44 -2.65
C PRO A 756 -8.48 9.26 -3.44
N ILE A 757 -9.76 9.06 -3.13
CA ILE A 757 -10.88 9.86 -3.63
C ILE A 757 -11.05 11.10 -2.72
N SER A 758 -9.94 11.81 -2.47
CA SER A 758 -9.97 13.07 -1.75
C SER A 758 -10.73 14.13 -2.57
N MET A 759 -11.26 15.17 -1.91
CA MET A 759 -12.00 16.25 -2.59
C MET A 759 -11.22 16.85 -3.76
N LYS A 760 -9.90 17.04 -3.60
CA LYS A 760 -8.97 17.50 -4.65
C LYS A 760 -8.95 16.54 -5.85
N ASN A 761 -8.81 15.24 -5.60
CA ASN A 761 -8.66 14.24 -6.65
C ASN A 761 -9.99 14.00 -7.38
N LEU A 762 -11.12 14.00 -6.65
CA LEU A 762 -12.45 13.89 -7.26
C LEU A 762 -12.85 15.14 -8.03
N ALA A 763 -12.48 16.34 -7.57
CA ALA A 763 -12.68 17.58 -8.33
C ALA A 763 -11.93 17.54 -9.68
N ALA A 764 -10.70 17.04 -9.71
CA ALA A 764 -9.94 16.86 -10.94
C ALA A 764 -10.61 15.85 -11.90
N LEU A 765 -11.16 14.74 -11.40
CA LEU A 765 -11.92 13.78 -12.20
C LEU A 765 -13.22 14.40 -12.78
N LEU A 766 -13.95 15.17 -11.98
CA LEU A 766 -15.16 15.88 -12.41
C LEU A 766 -14.83 16.95 -13.47
N GLU A 767 -13.72 17.67 -13.35
CA GLU A 767 -13.26 18.63 -14.34
C GLU A 767 -12.87 17.94 -15.66
N GLN A 768 -12.10 16.85 -15.60
CA GLN A 768 -11.76 16.05 -16.78
C GLN A 768 -12.99 15.53 -17.51
N ALA A 769 -14.00 15.05 -16.78
CA ALA A 769 -15.24 14.54 -17.36
C ALA A 769 -16.07 15.66 -18.01
N ARG A 770 -16.22 16.82 -17.35
CA ARG A 770 -16.86 18.01 -17.94
C ARG A 770 -16.18 18.48 -19.22
N ASN A 771 -14.85 18.44 -19.26
CA ASN A 771 -14.09 18.85 -20.45
C ASN A 771 -14.31 17.85 -21.60
N LYS A 772 -14.40 16.54 -21.32
CA LYS A 772 -14.81 15.53 -22.31
C LYS A 772 -16.23 15.75 -22.84
N GLU A 773 -17.21 15.98 -21.95
CA GLU A 773 -18.62 16.21 -22.35
C GLU A 773 -18.81 17.43 -23.26
N LYS A 774 -18.04 18.50 -23.05
CA LYS A 774 -18.08 19.69 -23.90
C LYS A 774 -17.32 19.55 -25.23
N GLY A 775 -16.61 18.43 -25.44
CA GLY A 775 -15.66 18.30 -26.56
C GLY A 775 -14.39 19.15 -26.41
N GLU A 776 -14.08 19.61 -25.19
CA GLU A 776 -12.83 20.31 -24.82
C GLU A 776 -11.65 19.33 -24.65
N GLU A 777 -11.86 18.01 -24.88
CA GLU A 777 -10.78 17.07 -25.20
C GLU A 777 -10.22 17.40 -26.60
N MET A 778 -9.27 18.33 -26.64
CA MET A 778 -8.82 19.03 -27.85
C MET A 778 -8.28 18.09 -28.93
N LYS A 779 -9.15 17.74 -29.89
CA LYS A 779 -8.84 17.01 -31.11
C LYS A 779 -9.04 17.90 -32.34
N VAL A 780 -7.95 18.41 -32.89
CA VAL A 780 -7.95 19.11 -34.18
C VAL A 780 -7.79 18.06 -35.28
N GLN A 781 -8.89 17.76 -35.97
CA GLN A 781 -8.90 16.87 -37.14
C GLN A 781 -9.00 17.68 -38.43
N GLY A 782 -8.37 17.18 -39.49
CA GLY A 782 -8.46 17.78 -40.82
C GLY A 782 -7.69 16.98 -41.86
N ASP A 783 -7.77 17.44 -43.12
CA ASP A 783 -7.03 16.86 -44.23
C ASP A 783 -6.24 17.90 -45.02
N TYR A 784 -5.24 17.43 -45.77
CA TYR A 784 -4.36 18.27 -46.56
C TYR A 784 -4.03 17.59 -47.90
N LEU A 785 -4.34 18.26 -49.01
CA LEU A 785 -4.11 17.75 -50.36
C LEU A 785 -2.76 18.25 -50.90
N LEU A 786 -1.93 17.31 -51.34
CA LEU A 786 -0.59 17.54 -51.88
C LEU A 786 -0.52 17.06 -53.33
N SER A 787 0.08 17.86 -54.21
CA SER A 787 0.24 17.53 -55.63
C SER A 787 1.39 16.56 -55.93
N ALA A 788 2.18 16.19 -54.92
CA ALA A 788 3.20 15.17 -55.03
C ALA A 788 2.59 13.75 -54.88
N GLY A 789 3.20 12.75 -55.52
CA GLY A 789 2.80 11.36 -55.38
C GLY A 789 3.22 10.74 -54.04
N ARG A 790 2.53 9.66 -53.67
CA ARG A 790 2.56 9.05 -52.33
C ARG A 790 3.96 8.70 -51.82
N ASP A 791 4.80 8.10 -52.65
CA ASP A 791 6.18 7.75 -52.29
C ASP A 791 7.01 8.97 -51.88
N ARG A 792 6.86 10.09 -52.64
CA ARG A 792 7.60 11.34 -52.38
C ARG A 792 7.08 12.03 -51.12
N VAL A 793 5.78 11.97 -50.86
CA VAL A 793 5.18 12.50 -49.63
C VAL A 793 5.60 11.67 -48.42
N TRP A 794 5.58 10.34 -48.52
CA TRP A 794 6.00 9.45 -47.45
C TRP A 794 7.49 9.61 -47.12
N ALA A 795 8.36 9.64 -48.13
CA ALA A 795 9.79 9.89 -47.94
C ALA A 795 10.06 11.23 -47.24
N ALA A 796 9.33 12.28 -47.62
CA ALA A 796 9.43 13.60 -46.98
C ALA A 796 8.89 13.62 -45.54
N LEU A 797 7.85 12.85 -45.22
CA LEU A 797 7.33 12.71 -43.85
C LEU A 797 8.31 11.97 -42.93
N MET A 798 9.17 11.10 -43.49
CA MET A 798 10.18 10.33 -42.76
C MET A 798 11.56 11.00 -42.73
N ASP A 799 11.76 12.11 -43.46
CA ASP A 799 13.04 12.85 -43.54
C ASP A 799 13.20 13.82 -42.34
N PRO A 800 14.23 13.64 -41.49
CA PRO A 800 14.46 14.51 -40.33
C PRO A 800 14.68 15.99 -40.66
N GLU A 801 15.35 16.33 -41.76
CA GLU A 801 15.58 17.74 -42.14
C GLU A 801 14.29 18.38 -42.69
N VAL A 802 13.44 17.61 -43.36
CA VAL A 802 12.09 18.08 -43.76
C VAL A 802 11.20 18.28 -42.53
N LEU A 803 11.17 17.33 -41.59
CA LEU A 803 10.41 17.45 -40.34
C LEU A 803 10.85 18.66 -39.52
N LYS A 804 12.16 18.80 -39.28
CA LYS A 804 12.79 19.94 -38.59
C LYS A 804 12.45 21.28 -39.25
N ALA A 805 12.46 21.35 -40.58
CA ALA A 805 12.07 22.56 -41.30
C ALA A 805 10.54 22.81 -41.33
N SER A 806 9.74 21.78 -41.06
CA SER A 806 8.28 21.88 -41.05
C SER A 806 7.75 22.31 -39.68
N ILE A 807 8.32 21.80 -38.58
CA ILE A 807 7.91 22.08 -37.21
C ILE A 807 8.11 23.57 -36.85
N PRO A 808 7.03 24.33 -36.56
CA PRO A 808 7.13 25.75 -36.28
C PRO A 808 7.97 26.04 -35.03
N GLY A 809 9.00 26.88 -35.17
CA GLY A 809 9.86 27.28 -34.06
C GLY A 809 10.93 26.26 -33.66
N CYS A 810 11.10 25.15 -34.40
CA CYS A 810 12.22 24.23 -34.20
C CYS A 810 13.55 24.94 -34.54
N GLN A 811 14.47 24.96 -33.57
CA GLN A 811 15.80 25.59 -33.70
C GLN A 811 16.90 24.57 -33.98
N SER A 812 16.75 23.37 -33.45
CA SER A 812 17.66 22.25 -33.61
C SER A 812 16.87 20.96 -33.46
N MET A 813 17.26 19.92 -34.19
CA MET A 813 16.74 18.56 -34.06
C MET A 813 17.90 17.59 -34.30
N ALA A 814 18.04 16.57 -33.48
CA ALA A 814 19.06 15.53 -33.58
C ALA A 814 18.44 14.17 -33.24
N GLU A 815 18.72 13.15 -34.04
CA GLU A 815 18.26 11.78 -33.78
C GLU A 815 19.09 11.15 -32.66
N THR A 816 18.42 10.65 -31.62
CA THR A 816 19.04 10.04 -30.44
C THR A 816 18.81 8.54 -30.36
N ALA A 817 17.74 8.06 -30.99
CA ALA A 817 17.48 6.65 -31.29
C ALA A 817 16.63 6.58 -32.58
N PRO A 818 16.48 5.43 -33.26
CA PRO A 818 15.68 5.33 -34.47
C PRO A 818 14.29 5.95 -34.30
N HIS A 819 13.96 6.91 -35.16
CA HIS A 819 12.69 7.65 -35.14
C HIS A 819 12.41 8.47 -33.86
N THR A 820 13.44 8.70 -33.03
CA THR A 820 13.39 9.48 -31.79
C THR A 820 14.39 10.64 -31.88
N TYR A 821 13.89 11.86 -31.70
CA TYR A 821 14.66 13.08 -31.90
C TYR A 821 14.59 13.99 -30.69
N GLU A 822 15.73 14.44 -30.18
CA GLU A 822 15.80 15.60 -29.31
C GLU A 822 15.73 16.88 -30.14
N MET A 823 14.96 17.85 -29.67
CA MET A 823 14.79 19.14 -30.33
C MET A 823 14.69 20.30 -29.35
N VAL A 824 14.99 21.50 -29.84
CA VAL A 824 14.76 22.75 -29.11
C VAL A 824 13.71 23.55 -29.88
N VAL A 825 12.53 23.70 -29.29
CA VAL A 825 11.40 24.43 -29.90
C VAL A 825 11.19 25.75 -29.15
N LYS A 826 11.17 26.86 -29.89
CA LYS A 826 10.74 28.16 -29.37
C LYS A 826 9.31 28.42 -29.81
N SER A 827 8.35 28.27 -28.89
CA SER A 827 6.94 28.58 -29.12
C SER A 827 6.54 29.86 -28.40
N SER A 828 5.44 30.48 -28.81
CA SER A 828 4.88 31.67 -28.14
C SER A 828 3.37 31.50 -27.98
N ILE A 829 2.92 31.51 -26.72
CA ILE A 829 1.53 31.31 -26.31
C ILE A 829 1.03 32.64 -25.74
N GLY A 830 0.21 33.35 -26.52
CA GLY A 830 -0.18 34.72 -26.21
C GLY A 830 1.04 35.65 -26.07
N PRO A 831 1.18 36.41 -24.97
CA PRO A 831 2.33 37.29 -24.74
C PRO A 831 3.59 36.55 -24.24
N VAL A 832 3.51 35.26 -23.92
CA VAL A 832 4.62 34.49 -23.31
C VAL A 832 5.38 33.72 -24.39
N SER A 833 6.68 33.99 -24.53
CA SER A 833 7.57 33.23 -25.42
C SER A 833 8.43 32.27 -24.59
N VAL A 834 8.38 30.97 -24.92
CA VAL A 834 9.07 29.91 -24.16
C VAL A 834 9.98 29.12 -25.10
N ARG A 835 11.19 28.80 -24.61
CA ARG A 835 12.13 27.91 -25.26
C ARG A 835 12.13 26.59 -24.50
N MET A 836 11.71 25.51 -25.16
CA MET A 836 11.54 24.18 -24.57
C MET A 836 12.60 23.25 -25.15
N LYS A 837 13.17 22.37 -24.30
CA LYS A 837 13.78 21.13 -24.78
C LYS A 837 12.65 20.11 -24.90
N SER A 838 12.57 19.43 -26.03
CA SER A 838 11.53 18.46 -26.31
C SER A 838 12.09 17.18 -26.92
N VAL A 839 11.45 16.05 -26.62
CA VAL A 839 11.67 14.77 -27.30
C VAL A 839 10.50 14.54 -28.25
N MET A 840 10.80 14.16 -29.49
CA MET A 840 9.83 13.76 -30.51
C MET A 840 10.04 12.28 -30.86
N GLN A 841 8.96 11.51 -30.95
CA GLN A 841 8.98 10.10 -31.33
C GLN A 841 7.97 9.87 -32.46
N MET A 842 8.36 9.11 -33.50
CA MET A 842 7.39 8.48 -34.41
C MET A 842 7.12 7.05 -33.94
N LEU A 843 5.85 6.75 -33.70
CA LEU A 843 5.33 5.49 -33.20
C LEU A 843 4.30 4.92 -34.19
N ASP A 844 3.96 3.64 -34.05
CA ASP A 844 2.90 2.96 -34.80
C ASP A 844 3.01 3.14 -36.32
N ILE A 845 4.25 3.06 -36.84
CA ILE A 845 4.57 3.28 -38.24
C ILE A 845 4.09 2.10 -39.08
N VAL A 846 3.14 2.36 -39.98
CA VAL A 846 2.71 1.48 -41.05
C VAL A 846 3.19 2.11 -42.36
N GLU A 847 4.16 1.45 -43.00
CA GLU A 847 4.87 1.99 -44.16
C GLU A 847 3.91 2.44 -45.28
N GLN A 848 4.20 3.61 -45.86
CA GLN A 848 3.37 4.34 -46.85
C GLN A 848 1.93 4.67 -46.43
N ASN A 849 1.50 4.37 -45.19
CA ASN A 849 0.08 4.42 -44.81
C ASN A 849 -0.19 5.32 -43.59
N SER A 850 0.53 5.16 -42.48
CA SER A 850 0.29 5.98 -41.28
C SER A 850 1.42 5.95 -40.28
N TYR A 851 1.53 6.99 -39.46
CA TYR A 851 2.30 6.96 -38.21
C TYR A 851 1.73 7.93 -37.18
N ARG A 852 2.20 7.83 -35.94
CA ARG A 852 1.83 8.71 -34.83
C ARG A 852 3.05 9.46 -34.31
N LEU A 853 3.04 10.78 -34.47
CA LEU A 853 4.06 11.67 -33.94
C LEU A 853 3.70 12.07 -32.51
N VAL A 854 4.58 11.85 -31.54
CA VAL A 854 4.41 12.31 -30.15
C VAL A 854 5.55 13.26 -29.80
N VAL A 855 5.22 14.46 -29.32
CA VAL A 855 6.20 15.47 -28.88
C VAL A 855 5.95 15.77 -27.40
N GLN A 856 7.00 15.75 -26.58
CA GLN A 856 6.95 16.09 -25.16
C GLN A 856 8.04 17.11 -24.85
N GLY A 857 7.66 18.32 -24.45
CA GLY A 857 8.53 19.43 -24.13
C GLY A 857 8.43 19.87 -22.67
N ASN A 858 9.57 20.14 -22.05
CA ASN A 858 9.66 20.66 -20.68
C ASN A 858 10.31 22.05 -20.68
N ALA A 859 9.72 22.98 -19.93
CA ALA A 859 10.19 24.36 -19.75
C ALA A 859 10.58 24.68 -18.29
N GLY A 860 10.79 23.65 -17.46
CA GLY A 860 11.11 23.81 -16.04
C GLY A 860 9.95 24.48 -15.29
N PRO A 861 10.20 25.51 -14.43
CA PRO A 861 9.16 26.16 -13.62
C PRO A 861 8.02 26.83 -14.40
N ALA A 862 8.14 27.00 -15.72
CA ALA A 862 7.07 27.51 -16.56
C ALA A 862 6.00 26.44 -16.86
N GLY A 863 6.36 25.15 -16.89
CA GLY A 863 5.44 24.05 -17.18
C GLY A 863 5.94 23.07 -18.25
N PHE A 864 5.02 22.23 -18.73
CA PHE A 864 5.26 21.25 -19.79
C PHE A 864 4.25 21.41 -20.91
N ALA A 865 4.57 20.88 -22.09
CA ALA A 865 3.65 20.77 -23.22
C ALA A 865 3.84 19.41 -23.89
N LYS A 866 2.74 18.69 -24.14
CA LYS A 866 2.69 17.43 -24.86
C LYS A 866 1.80 17.61 -26.08
N GLY A 867 2.19 17.04 -27.21
CA GLY A 867 1.40 16.99 -28.43
C GLY A 867 1.44 15.61 -29.04
N GLU A 868 0.32 15.17 -29.64
CA GLU A 868 0.25 14.00 -30.48
C GLU A 868 -0.34 14.41 -31.84
N ILE A 869 0.19 13.89 -32.95
CA ILE A 869 -0.41 14.00 -34.28
C ILE A 869 -0.39 12.62 -34.92
N ARG A 870 -1.56 12.06 -35.20
CA ARG A 870 -1.71 10.87 -36.06
C ARG A 870 -1.83 11.35 -37.49
N ILE A 871 -1.06 10.76 -38.40
CA ILE A 871 -1.10 11.06 -39.83
C ILE A 871 -1.45 9.78 -40.58
N ARG A 872 -2.40 9.85 -41.51
CA ARG A 872 -2.74 8.82 -42.49
C ARG A 872 -2.51 9.37 -43.89
N VAL A 873 -2.07 8.51 -44.80
CA VAL A 873 -1.62 8.86 -46.14
C VAL A 873 -2.40 8.03 -47.14
N SER A 874 -3.16 8.69 -48.00
CA SER A 874 -3.98 8.07 -49.04
C SER A 874 -3.77 8.77 -50.39
N ASP A 875 -4.09 8.08 -51.48
CA ASP A 875 -4.02 8.66 -52.82
C ASP A 875 -5.23 9.57 -53.07
N ALA A 876 -5.01 10.76 -53.60
CA ALA A 876 -6.08 11.73 -53.84
C ALA A 876 -6.82 11.43 -55.14
N GLU A 877 -8.16 11.48 -55.13
CA GLU A 877 -9.02 11.22 -56.31
C GLU A 877 -8.69 12.14 -57.51
N SER A 878 -8.20 13.35 -57.25
CA SER A 878 -7.76 14.33 -58.25
C SER A 878 -6.34 14.11 -58.79
N GLY A 879 -5.64 13.07 -58.31
CA GLY A 879 -4.20 12.89 -58.48
C GLY A 879 -3.38 13.65 -57.42
N GLY A 880 -2.35 12.97 -56.88
CA GLY A 880 -1.56 13.45 -55.74
C GLY A 880 -1.83 12.61 -54.48
N THR A 881 -1.58 13.19 -53.31
CA THR A 881 -1.69 12.50 -52.01
C THR A 881 -2.48 13.34 -51.02
N ARG A 882 -3.39 12.68 -50.31
CA ARG A 882 -4.18 13.21 -49.20
C ARG A 882 -3.51 12.79 -47.89
N LEU A 883 -3.30 13.77 -47.01
CA LEU A 883 -2.88 13.56 -45.62
C LEU A 883 -4.05 13.86 -44.70
N ASP A 884 -4.64 12.83 -44.09
CA ASP A 884 -5.62 12.99 -43.02
C ASP A 884 -4.87 13.01 -41.68
N TYR A 885 -5.22 13.94 -40.78
CA TYR A 885 -4.58 14.04 -39.47
C TYR A 885 -5.57 14.21 -38.32
N GLU A 886 -5.17 13.70 -37.17
CA GLU A 886 -5.81 13.93 -35.86
C GLU A 886 -4.72 14.40 -34.90
N ALA A 887 -4.76 15.68 -34.52
CA ALA A 887 -3.83 16.32 -33.61
C ALA A 887 -4.47 16.60 -32.25
N SER A 888 -3.77 16.31 -31.16
CA SER A 888 -4.15 16.69 -29.80
C SER A 888 -2.97 17.30 -29.04
N GLY A 889 -3.27 18.02 -27.96
CA GLY A 889 -2.26 18.65 -27.13
C GLY A 889 -2.71 18.87 -25.70
N ASP A 890 -1.74 18.89 -24.80
CA ASP A 890 -1.89 19.07 -23.36
C ASP A 890 -0.77 19.99 -22.86
N ILE A 891 -1.07 20.92 -21.94
CA ILE A 891 -0.13 21.91 -21.42
C ILE A 891 -0.38 22.10 -19.93
N GLY A 892 0.62 21.76 -19.11
CA GLY A 892 0.55 21.86 -17.65
C GLY A 892 1.50 22.89 -17.05
N GLY A 893 1.36 23.16 -15.74
CA GLY A 893 2.15 24.16 -15.01
C GLY A 893 1.62 25.58 -15.17
N LYS A 894 2.48 26.60 -15.01
CA LYS A 894 2.06 28.02 -15.14
C LYS A 894 1.53 28.35 -16.54
N LEU A 895 1.97 27.64 -17.57
CA LEU A 895 1.44 27.77 -18.93
C LEU A 895 -0.04 27.39 -19.07
N ALA A 896 -0.58 26.53 -18.20
CA ALA A 896 -2.01 26.20 -18.20
C ALA A 896 -2.91 27.39 -17.83
N GLN A 897 -2.38 28.38 -17.09
CA GLN A 897 -3.12 29.57 -16.65
C GLN A 897 -3.52 30.52 -17.79
N VAL A 898 -3.05 30.26 -19.02
CA VAL A 898 -3.35 31.08 -20.21
C VAL A 898 -4.74 30.75 -20.83
N GLY A 899 -5.36 29.63 -20.41
CA GLY A 899 -6.75 29.27 -20.74
C GLY A 899 -6.90 28.45 -22.04
N ALA A 900 -7.81 27.46 -22.01
CA ALA A 900 -7.98 26.44 -23.05
C ALA A 900 -8.11 27.00 -24.48
N ARG A 901 -8.99 28.00 -24.70
CA ARG A 901 -9.19 28.65 -26.02
C ARG A 901 -7.92 29.24 -26.64
N LEU A 902 -6.95 29.66 -25.82
CA LEU A 902 -5.70 30.22 -26.30
C LEU A 902 -4.70 29.11 -26.66
N VAL A 903 -4.79 27.95 -25.99
CA VAL A 903 -4.06 26.72 -26.35
C VAL A 903 -4.61 26.11 -27.64
N GLU A 904 -5.94 26.03 -27.81
CA GLU A 904 -6.62 25.63 -29.06
C GLU A 904 -6.14 26.45 -30.26
N GLY A 905 -6.17 27.78 -30.13
CA GLY A 905 -5.70 28.69 -31.17
C GLY A 905 -4.21 28.54 -31.50
N VAL A 906 -3.39 28.10 -30.54
CA VAL A 906 -1.96 27.81 -30.77
C VAL A 906 -1.77 26.47 -31.44
N VAL A 907 -2.43 25.40 -30.99
CA VAL A 907 -2.29 24.06 -31.60
C VAL A 907 -2.83 24.05 -33.03
N ALA A 908 -4.04 24.57 -33.27
CA ALA A 908 -4.57 24.69 -34.63
C ALA A 908 -3.64 25.50 -35.56
N LYS A 909 -3.07 26.61 -35.06
CA LYS A 909 -2.10 27.43 -35.79
C LYS A 909 -0.78 26.70 -36.04
N MET A 910 -0.26 25.96 -35.06
CA MET A 910 1.00 25.21 -35.22
C MET A 910 0.83 24.04 -36.19
N THR A 911 -0.28 23.31 -36.13
CA THR A 911 -0.59 22.21 -37.07
C THR A 911 -0.79 22.75 -38.49
N ALA A 912 -1.54 23.83 -38.67
CA ALA A 912 -1.68 24.49 -39.98
C ALA A 912 -0.33 25.00 -40.52
N GLN A 913 0.50 25.60 -39.66
CA GLN A 913 1.83 26.09 -40.04
C GLN A 913 2.78 24.93 -40.39
N PHE A 914 2.70 23.79 -39.69
CA PHE A 914 3.44 22.58 -40.02
C PHE A 914 3.11 22.10 -41.43
N PHE A 915 1.83 21.87 -41.76
CA PHE A 915 1.45 21.39 -43.09
C PHE A 915 1.74 22.41 -44.20
N GLN A 916 1.63 23.72 -43.93
CA GLN A 916 2.06 24.76 -44.89
C GLN A 916 3.57 24.75 -45.14
N ASN A 917 4.39 24.57 -44.10
CA ASN A 917 5.84 24.47 -44.25
C ASN A 917 6.23 23.18 -44.98
N PHE A 918 5.58 22.07 -44.64
CA PHE A 918 5.76 20.77 -45.27
C PHE A 918 5.40 20.79 -46.77
N GLN A 919 4.26 21.40 -47.12
CA GLN A 919 3.84 21.62 -48.51
C GLN A 919 4.87 22.45 -49.30
N LYS A 920 5.45 23.50 -48.69
CA LYS A 920 6.50 24.29 -49.35
C LYS A 920 7.75 23.45 -49.63
N ARG A 921 8.16 22.57 -48.71
CA ARG A 921 9.29 21.64 -48.92
C ARG A 921 9.05 20.62 -50.03
N LEU A 922 7.80 20.17 -50.20
CA LEU A 922 7.43 19.34 -51.36
C LEU A 922 7.35 20.14 -52.67
N GLY A 923 7.15 21.45 -52.60
CA GLY A 923 7.02 22.37 -53.75
C GLY A 923 8.34 22.85 -54.37
N GLU A 924 9.47 22.75 -53.67
CA GLU A 924 10.79 23.09 -54.21
C GLU A 924 11.44 21.86 -54.88
N PRO A 925 11.85 21.91 -56.17
CA PRO A 925 12.75 20.92 -56.74
C PRO A 925 14.17 21.18 -56.25
N ALA A 926 14.85 20.15 -55.74
CA ALA A 926 16.27 20.23 -55.40
C ALA A 926 17.10 20.56 -56.65
N ALA A 927 17.92 21.62 -56.58
CA ALA A 927 18.61 22.16 -57.75
C ALA A 927 20.03 21.59 -57.94
N ALA A 928 20.33 21.18 -59.17
CA ALA A 928 21.67 21.14 -59.76
C ALA A 928 21.58 21.63 -61.23
N PRO A 929 22.60 22.30 -61.81
CA PRO A 929 22.37 23.24 -62.93
C PRO A 929 22.72 22.73 -64.35
N MET A 930 22.19 23.49 -65.33
CA MET A 930 22.43 23.49 -66.80
C MET A 930 21.77 22.35 -67.61
N ALA A 931 21.18 22.57 -68.80
CA ALA A 931 21.24 23.73 -69.72
C ALA A 931 19.88 24.07 -70.40
N VAL A 932 19.83 25.21 -71.13
CA VAL A 932 18.67 25.76 -71.88
C VAL A 932 19.07 25.93 -73.35
N PRO A 933 18.30 25.45 -74.35
CA PRO A 933 17.32 26.29 -75.12
C PRO A 933 16.06 25.52 -75.62
N ALA A 934 15.01 26.09 -76.21
CA ALA A 934 14.39 27.43 -76.26
C ALA A 934 12.99 27.33 -76.95
N GLY A 935 12.12 28.35 -76.81
CA GLY A 935 10.81 28.47 -77.51
C GLY A 935 9.64 28.64 -76.54
N ALA A 936 9.01 29.81 -76.43
CA ALA A 936 7.87 30.30 -77.24
C ALA A 936 6.54 29.55 -76.92
N GLN A 937 5.39 30.20 -76.66
CA GLN A 937 5.02 31.62 -76.71
C GLN A 937 3.86 31.91 -75.72
N ALA A 938 3.45 33.18 -75.57
CA ALA A 938 2.51 33.65 -74.54
C ALA A 938 1.01 33.42 -74.87
N GLN A 939 0.15 33.46 -73.84
CA GLN A 939 -1.02 34.36 -73.81
C GLN A 939 -1.67 34.51 -72.42
N GLN A 940 -1.88 35.76 -71.99
CA GLN A 940 -2.88 36.17 -70.98
C GLN A 940 -4.26 36.32 -71.65
N PRO A 941 -5.38 36.16 -70.92
CA PRO A 941 -6.08 37.29 -70.25
C PRO A 941 -6.68 36.87 -68.88
N SER A 942 -7.33 37.68 -68.03
CA SER A 942 -7.67 39.12 -67.92
C SER A 942 -8.00 39.40 -66.44
N ILE A 943 -7.47 40.46 -65.79
CA ILE A 943 -8.14 41.77 -65.57
C ILE A 943 -9.47 41.64 -64.78
N TRP A 944 -9.43 41.58 -63.42
CA TRP A 944 -9.83 42.66 -62.45
C TRP A 944 -11.36 42.66 -62.11
N PRO A 945 -11.93 43.45 -61.15
CA PRO A 945 -11.35 44.49 -60.25
C PRO A 945 -11.79 44.52 -58.73
N THR A 946 -10.94 45.15 -57.88
CA THR A 946 -11.20 46.12 -56.76
C THR A 946 -12.33 45.92 -55.69
N TRP A 947 -12.04 45.78 -54.37
CA TRP A 947 -11.93 46.83 -53.28
C TRP A 947 -13.29 47.26 -52.58
N PRO A 948 -13.36 48.07 -51.48
CA PRO A 948 -12.69 48.05 -50.14
C PRO A 948 -13.61 48.45 -48.91
N MET A 949 -13.02 48.58 -47.68
CA MET A 949 -13.50 49.26 -46.41
C MET A 949 -14.55 48.54 -45.48
N VAL A 950 -14.50 48.39 -44.13
CA VAL A 950 -13.88 49.08 -42.93
C VAL A 950 -14.65 50.36 -42.50
N PRO A 951 -14.85 50.84 -41.20
CA PRO A 951 -14.35 50.48 -39.82
C PRO A 951 -15.41 50.45 -38.62
N TRP A 952 -14.94 50.45 -37.33
CA TRP A 952 -15.56 50.83 -35.99
C TRP A 952 -16.33 49.78 -35.14
N LEU A 953 -16.32 49.70 -33.77
CA LEU A 953 -15.70 50.42 -32.59
C LEU A 953 -15.03 49.36 -31.65
N ILE A 954 -14.02 49.56 -30.76
CA ILE A 954 -13.61 50.56 -29.74
C ILE A 954 -14.45 50.59 -28.43
N ALA A 955 -13.93 49.93 -27.38
CA ALA A 955 -13.88 50.34 -25.94
C ALA A 955 -13.34 49.16 -25.09
N ALA A 956 -12.58 49.32 -24.01
CA ALA A 956 -11.72 50.41 -23.54
C ALA A 956 -10.64 49.79 -22.62
N ALA A 957 -9.44 50.35 -22.57
CA ALA A 957 -8.37 49.91 -21.67
C ALA A 957 -7.68 51.11 -21.01
N SER A 958 -7.04 50.86 -19.88
CA SER A 958 -6.18 51.76 -19.09
C SER A 958 -6.83 53.01 -18.46
N LEU A 959 -6.99 52.96 -17.14
CA LEU A 959 -6.31 53.87 -16.18
C LEU A 959 -6.51 53.28 -14.77
N GLY A 960 -5.43 53.09 -13.99
CA GLY A 960 -5.56 52.40 -12.69
C GLY A 960 -4.30 52.08 -11.89
N ALA A 961 -3.15 52.71 -12.16
CA ALA A 961 -1.95 52.56 -11.33
C ALA A 961 -1.88 53.64 -10.24
N ALA A 962 -2.76 53.57 -9.22
CA ALA A 962 -2.69 54.40 -8.00
C ALA A 962 -3.66 53.93 -6.89
N ALA A 963 -3.29 52.91 -6.09
CA ALA A 963 -4.03 52.56 -4.86
C ALA A 963 -3.22 51.76 -3.80
N ALA A 964 -1.89 51.85 -3.79
CA ALA A 964 -1.05 51.19 -2.78
C ALA A 964 -0.85 52.07 -1.53
N SER A 965 -1.94 52.60 -0.95
CA SER A 965 -1.98 53.36 0.32
C SER A 965 -3.43 53.62 0.79
N LEU A 966 -4.24 52.59 1.07
CA LEU A 966 -5.52 52.75 1.78
C LEU A 966 -6.17 51.47 2.36
N ILE A 967 -5.43 50.36 2.49
CA ILE A 967 -5.90 49.15 3.21
C ILE A 967 -5.01 48.91 4.44
N MET A 968 -5.04 49.90 5.33
CA MET A 968 -4.56 49.84 6.72
C MET A 968 -5.54 50.59 7.65
N CYS A 969 -6.85 50.43 7.42
CA CYS A 969 -7.88 50.94 8.34
C CYS A 969 -9.24 50.18 8.29
N ALA A 970 -9.19 48.89 7.98
CA ALA A 970 -10.23 47.88 8.23
C ALA A 970 -9.52 46.53 8.05
N MET A 971 -9.41 45.62 9.01
CA MET A 971 -10.33 45.31 10.11
C MET A 971 -9.61 45.25 11.48
N ARG A 972 -10.06 46.09 12.42
CA ARG A 972 -10.18 45.72 13.84
C ARG A 972 -11.69 45.77 14.14
N GLY A 973 -12.25 44.65 14.56
CA GLY A 973 -13.67 44.41 14.75
C GLY A 973 -13.87 42.92 14.86
#